data_AF-A0AAQ2S4P6-F1
#
_entry.id   AF-A0AAQ2S4P6-F1
#
_cell.length_a   1.000
_cell.length_b   1.000
_cell.length_c   1.000
_cell.angle_alpha   90.00
_cell.angle_beta   90.00
_cell.angle_gamma   90.00
#
_symmetry.space_group_name_H-M   'P 1'
#
loop_
_entity.id
_entity.type
_entity.pdbx_description
1 polymer ?
#
loop_
_entity_poly.entity_id
_entity_poly.type
_entity_poly.pdbx_seq_one_letter_code
_entity_poly.pdbx_strand_id
1 'polypeptide(L)'
;MKTSINKLCIAASILVTAAGISACVDDNKTLYDPEYKTPNPMEEISAPTGFDWSSTHSIKFNVEVNDEFDGQYYYTVEIVDKNPLEATTEEPYNTLAKGVARKGETYQTEVVSSKDTKYLYVRQTDPRGRDRIKQVEIDESTSHIQCSFTGTSAIKTRAFATTRGNNGGIDIPKRTEQSYDISRAIPVTSPSQVLQGGQTYIVTGNFSGKFTDTSLSNSNKATVYIQGTWELAQVTQDFLDIIVLKDGKINGKYLMLQNTSTLTIQSGAEVSLSDQLICNTYSTICNFGDLKTKNMKLNTNDILYNGHKTDITNSLDASQGGNIHNFGKLDVENTIKLNTPSIVYNAPECKIEAKTYEAAGSTNVNFGEMEFDTYDSGGAGGSLYNNCMLFVEHMKAGGIVYLDHGVIAEEKEDDEENELFEEADDIEFYDNAKVTLANGSMIKAKNIIAKSGLSVNGEGNETSLLKATEKVQIQNWDVRFNGRLCITGKISCSNPDMYQAGSEVTFSESPDVIITGCNGKAEVPDPAPEPSDPVFPIIVDDNHNYTYLFEDQWPLYGDYDMNDIVLEVKKRKISIDKHNKVTEFDLSVELRAVGAQKTIAAAIMFDEIPASAVTQAVTYADNYQPVSFELTDKNIEKGQEYAVVPLFDNAHTLMERPTGSFVNTVSGSDNNQKNTKTIHFTLRFDSSVAPSSDALNINNLNIFIITDRGSKRKEIHVAGYRPTQLANTELFGGNNDASSLNGKKYYISKDNLAWGIMVPTQFKWPLEYTQIQKAYSQFAGWVTTGGADNKKWWNDFDNTKVFQTNKN
;
A
#
# COMPACT_ATOMS: atom_id res chain seq x y z
N MET A 1 26.48 -42.01 -68.18
CA MET A 1 25.94 -42.95 -69.20
C MET A 1 24.54 -43.35 -68.73
N LYS A 2 23.61 -43.49 -69.69
CA LYS A 2 22.15 -43.65 -69.59
C LYS A 2 21.57 -44.62 -68.53
N THR A 3 20.31 -44.29 -68.13
CA THR A 3 19.13 -45.15 -67.82
C THR A 3 19.15 -46.01 -66.53
N SER A 4 18.08 -46.22 -65.73
CA SER A 4 16.62 -45.89 -65.72
C SER A 4 16.02 -46.45 -64.41
N ILE A 5 15.37 -45.66 -63.55
CA ILE A 5 13.91 -45.55 -63.27
C ILE A 5 13.08 -46.84 -63.04
N ASN A 6 12.35 -46.80 -61.91
CA ASN A 6 11.12 -47.50 -61.45
C ASN A 6 11.17 -48.92 -60.85
N LYS A 7 10.93 -48.99 -59.53
CA LYS A 7 9.67 -49.50 -58.95
C LYS A 7 9.43 -48.95 -57.54
N LEU A 8 8.34 -48.19 -57.42
CA LEU A 8 7.72 -47.69 -56.20
C LEU A 8 6.53 -48.60 -55.85
N CYS A 9 6.23 -48.69 -54.55
CA CYS A 9 4.97 -49.07 -53.89
C CYS A 9 4.94 -50.40 -53.10
N ILE A 10 4.50 -50.20 -51.84
CA ILE A 10 3.95 -51.12 -50.83
C ILE A 10 4.97 -51.83 -49.91
N ALA A 11 5.31 -51.14 -48.82
CA ALA A 11 5.63 -51.75 -47.53
C ALA A 11 5.30 -50.77 -46.41
N ALA A 12 4.03 -50.71 -46.01
CA ALA A 12 3.60 -50.07 -44.77
C ALA A 12 2.51 -50.95 -44.17
N SER A 13 2.90 -51.83 -43.25
CA SER A 13 2.06 -52.47 -42.23
C SER A 13 2.93 -53.39 -41.39
N ILE A 14 2.77 -53.32 -40.06
CA ILE A 14 3.34 -54.14 -38.98
C ILE A 14 4.54 -53.49 -38.27
N LEU A 15 4.44 -53.46 -36.92
CA LEU A 15 5.21 -52.72 -35.89
C LEU A 15 4.55 -51.37 -35.60
N VAL A 16 3.77 -51.18 -34.54
CA VAL A 16 4.05 -51.51 -33.14
C VAL A 16 2.75 -51.87 -32.42
N THR A 17 2.69 -53.09 -31.88
CA THR A 17 1.70 -53.52 -30.87
C THR A 17 2.47 -53.92 -29.63
N ALA A 18 1.92 -53.54 -28.47
CA ALA A 18 2.28 -53.95 -27.11
C ALA A 18 3.58 -53.36 -26.52
N ALA A 19 3.46 -52.12 -26.04
CA ALA A 19 4.09 -51.72 -24.78
C ALA A 19 3.00 -51.04 -23.92
N GLY A 20 1.95 -51.80 -23.61
CA GLY A 20 1.13 -51.50 -22.46
C GLY A 20 1.94 -51.90 -21.24
N ILE A 21 2.24 -50.96 -20.36
CA ILE A 21 2.74 -51.28 -19.02
C ILE A 21 1.50 -51.75 -18.24
N SER A 22 1.03 -52.97 -18.53
CA SER A 22 0.34 -53.75 -17.52
C SER A 22 1.38 -54.08 -16.47
N ALA A 23 1.15 -53.72 -15.21
CA ALA A 23 1.88 -54.30 -14.10
C ALA A 23 1.91 -55.82 -14.29
N CYS A 24 3.08 -56.39 -14.55
CA CYS A 24 3.27 -57.84 -14.45
C CYS A 24 3.15 -58.16 -12.96
N VAL A 25 1.92 -58.49 -12.54
CA VAL A 25 1.70 -59.21 -11.30
C VAL A 25 2.29 -60.60 -11.53
N ASP A 26 3.23 -61.00 -10.67
CA ASP A 26 3.69 -62.39 -10.61
C ASP A 26 2.47 -63.32 -10.58
N ASP A 27 2.42 -64.31 -11.48
CA ASP A 27 1.29 -65.23 -11.67
C ASP A 27 0.90 -66.06 -10.41
N ASN A 28 1.61 -65.88 -9.30
CA ASN A 28 1.37 -66.51 -7.99
C ASN A 28 0.82 -65.57 -6.91
N LYS A 29 0.45 -64.33 -7.23
CA LYS A 29 -0.19 -63.42 -6.28
C LYS A 29 -1.58 -63.03 -6.79
N THR A 30 -2.62 -63.43 -6.05
CA THR A 30 -3.98 -62.93 -6.27
C THR A 30 -3.99 -61.40 -6.21
N LEU A 31 -4.76 -60.74 -7.08
CA LEU A 31 -4.83 -59.29 -7.40
C LEU A 31 -4.93 -58.26 -6.24
N TYR A 32 -4.77 -58.67 -4.98
CA TYR A 32 -4.82 -57.82 -3.78
C TYR A 32 -3.79 -58.32 -2.76
N ASP A 33 -2.50 -58.22 -3.07
CA ASP A 33 -1.44 -58.34 -2.06
C ASP A 33 -1.23 -56.95 -1.41
N PRO A 34 -1.72 -56.71 -0.18
CA PRO A 34 -1.53 -55.43 0.50
C PRO A 34 -0.06 -55.18 0.88
N GLU A 35 0.83 -56.18 0.76
CA GLU A 35 2.26 -56.02 0.98
C GLU A 35 3.01 -55.53 -0.27
N TYR A 36 2.41 -55.60 -1.47
CA TYR A 36 3.05 -55.14 -2.70
C TYR A 36 3.26 -53.62 -2.70
N LYS A 37 4.45 -53.15 -3.05
CA LYS A 37 4.79 -51.72 -3.09
C LYS A 37 5.54 -51.40 -4.37
N THR A 38 5.26 -50.23 -4.94
CA THR A 38 6.09 -49.65 -6.00
C THR A 38 7.19 -48.78 -5.40
N PRO A 39 8.34 -48.62 -6.09
CA PRO A 39 9.37 -47.65 -5.70
C PRO A 39 8.83 -46.22 -5.62
N ASN A 40 9.45 -45.39 -4.79
CA ASN A 40 9.14 -43.96 -4.70
C ASN A 40 9.42 -43.27 -6.07
N PRO A 41 8.41 -42.64 -6.71
CA PRO A 41 8.58 -41.98 -8.02
C PRO A 41 9.42 -40.70 -7.95
N MET A 42 9.60 -40.12 -6.76
CA MET A 42 10.44 -38.95 -6.51
C MET A 42 11.86 -39.32 -6.05
N GLU A 43 12.34 -40.53 -6.34
CA GLU A 43 13.68 -41.00 -5.97
C GLU A 43 13.89 -41.02 -4.43
N GLU A 44 14.95 -40.39 -3.90
CA GLU A 44 15.23 -40.31 -2.45
C GLU A 44 14.46 -39.20 -1.73
N ILE A 45 13.61 -38.44 -2.43
CA ILE A 45 12.83 -37.35 -1.82
C ILE A 45 11.68 -37.93 -1.00
N SER A 46 11.66 -37.60 0.29
CA SER A 46 10.54 -37.87 1.20
C SER A 46 10.13 -36.59 1.90
N ALA A 47 8.83 -36.42 2.09
CA ALA A 47 8.34 -35.29 2.88
C ALA A 47 8.59 -35.57 4.37
N PRO A 48 8.94 -34.54 5.16
CA PRO A 48 9.16 -34.71 6.59
C PRO A 48 7.87 -35.18 7.28
N THR A 49 8.03 -35.81 8.45
CA THR A 49 6.87 -36.26 9.23
C THR A 49 6.03 -35.05 9.64
N GLY A 50 4.72 -35.11 9.38
CA GLY A 50 3.81 -34.01 9.69
C GLY A 50 3.80 -32.89 8.64
N PHE A 51 4.41 -33.10 7.47
CA PHE A 51 4.32 -32.14 6.36
C PHE A 51 2.86 -31.86 5.97
N ASP A 52 2.52 -30.58 5.93
CA ASP A 52 1.23 -30.09 5.47
C ASP A 52 1.28 -29.74 3.99
N TRP A 53 0.63 -30.57 3.18
CA TRP A 53 0.52 -30.39 1.73
C TRP A 53 -0.39 -29.23 1.30
N SER A 54 -1.04 -28.54 2.24
CA SER A 54 -1.82 -27.34 1.95
C SER A 54 -0.94 -26.17 1.50
N SER A 55 -1.31 -25.55 0.38
CA SER A 55 -0.72 -24.30 -0.10
C SER A 55 -1.40 -23.05 0.48
N THR A 56 -2.48 -23.24 1.25
CA THR A 56 -3.26 -22.18 1.90
C THR A 56 -3.27 -22.36 3.42
N HIS A 57 -3.64 -21.32 4.15
CA HIS A 57 -3.95 -21.39 5.58
C HIS A 57 -5.23 -20.61 5.88
N SER A 58 -5.93 -21.03 6.94
CA SER A 58 -7.16 -20.42 7.42
C SER A 58 -6.88 -19.46 8.57
N ILE A 59 -7.46 -18.26 8.53
CA ILE A 59 -7.29 -17.20 9.53
C ILE A 59 -8.65 -16.76 10.02
N LYS A 60 -8.87 -16.75 11.33
CA LYS A 60 -10.10 -16.23 11.93
C LYS A 60 -10.03 -14.72 12.08
N PHE A 61 -10.95 -14.02 11.44
CA PHE A 61 -11.12 -12.58 11.59
C PHE A 61 -12.27 -12.26 12.54
N ASN A 62 -12.05 -11.28 13.41
CA ASN A 62 -13.10 -10.57 14.11
C ASN A 62 -12.95 -9.09 13.78
N VAL A 63 -13.95 -8.53 13.11
CA VAL A 63 -13.94 -7.14 12.67
C VAL A 63 -15.00 -6.35 13.42
N GLU A 64 -14.55 -5.32 14.12
CA GLU A 64 -15.39 -4.35 14.80
C GLU A 64 -15.41 -3.03 14.04
N VAL A 65 -16.60 -2.57 13.67
CA VAL A 65 -16.78 -1.37 12.84
C VAL A 65 -16.85 -0.09 13.68
N ASN A 66 -16.44 1.04 13.09
CA ASN A 66 -16.67 2.36 13.66
C ASN A 66 -18.12 2.79 13.42
N ASP A 67 -19.01 2.38 14.32
CA ASP A 67 -20.45 2.64 14.22
C ASP A 67 -20.83 4.02 14.76
N GLU A 68 -21.12 4.94 13.83
CA GLU A 68 -21.52 6.32 14.09
C GLU A 68 -23.04 6.45 14.35
N PHE A 69 -23.82 5.39 14.12
CA PHE A 69 -25.28 5.37 14.18
C PHE A 69 -25.82 4.47 15.31
N ASP A 70 -24.97 4.11 16.26
CA ASP A 70 -25.35 3.37 17.48
C ASP A 70 -26.09 2.04 17.19
N GLY A 71 -25.69 1.32 16.13
CA GLY A 71 -26.28 0.03 15.76
C GLY A 71 -27.57 0.12 14.93
N GLN A 72 -27.97 1.32 14.50
CA GLN A 72 -29.17 1.52 13.69
C GLN A 72 -29.06 0.89 12.29
N TYR A 73 -27.86 0.93 11.69
CA TYR A 73 -27.61 0.47 10.32
C TYR A 73 -26.48 -0.56 10.29
N TYR A 74 -26.46 -1.39 9.26
CA TYR A 74 -25.35 -2.29 8.99
C TYR A 74 -24.23 -1.60 8.20
N TYR A 75 -23.00 -1.88 8.62
CA TYR A 75 -21.79 -1.58 7.88
C TYR A 75 -21.41 -2.80 7.05
N THR A 76 -20.89 -2.59 5.85
CA THR A 76 -20.29 -3.69 5.07
C THR A 76 -18.84 -3.85 5.46
N VAL A 77 -18.41 -5.09 5.68
CA VAL A 77 -17.01 -5.46 5.91
C VAL A 77 -16.56 -6.38 4.80
N GLU A 78 -15.39 -6.10 4.24
CA GLU A 78 -14.77 -6.87 3.16
C GLU A 78 -13.30 -7.14 3.50
N ILE A 79 -12.83 -8.35 3.23
CA ILE A 79 -11.43 -8.75 3.42
C ILE A 79 -10.88 -9.13 2.05
N VAL A 80 -9.79 -8.47 1.64
CA VAL A 80 -9.22 -8.56 0.29
C VAL A 80 -7.71 -8.83 0.35
N ASP A 81 -7.16 -9.35 -0.74
CA ASP A 81 -5.76 -9.76 -0.90
C ASP A 81 -4.82 -8.63 -1.36
N LYS A 82 -5.36 -7.51 -1.83
CA LYS A 82 -4.62 -6.34 -2.33
C LYS A 82 -5.29 -5.06 -1.88
N ASN A 83 -4.51 -4.00 -1.64
CA ASN A 83 -5.07 -2.69 -1.28
C ASN A 83 -6.00 -2.23 -2.41
N PRO A 84 -7.29 -1.94 -2.15
CA PRO A 84 -8.21 -1.45 -3.17
C PRO A 84 -7.70 -0.22 -3.92
N LEU A 85 -6.88 0.64 -3.27
CA LEU A 85 -6.29 1.82 -3.89
C LEU A 85 -5.10 1.50 -4.84
N GLU A 86 -4.56 0.28 -4.81
CA GLU A 86 -3.55 -0.22 -5.76
C GLU A 86 -4.16 -0.97 -6.94
N ALA A 87 -5.44 -1.35 -6.84
CA ALA A 87 -6.07 -2.20 -7.82
C ALA A 87 -6.26 -1.47 -9.16
N THR A 88 -6.04 -2.22 -10.23
CA THR A 88 -6.26 -1.75 -11.61
C THR A 88 -7.17 -2.72 -12.33
N THR A 89 -7.65 -2.35 -13.52
CA THR A 89 -8.45 -3.26 -14.35
C THR A 89 -7.69 -4.54 -14.73
N GLU A 90 -6.37 -4.45 -14.91
CA GLU A 90 -5.50 -5.59 -15.28
C GLU A 90 -5.07 -6.42 -14.06
N GLU A 91 -4.97 -5.79 -12.89
CA GLU A 91 -4.63 -6.43 -11.62
C GLU A 91 -5.61 -5.99 -10.51
N PRO A 92 -6.84 -6.51 -10.53
CA PRO A 92 -7.83 -6.21 -9.50
C PRO A 92 -7.44 -6.86 -8.16
N TYR A 93 -8.05 -6.39 -7.07
CA TYR A 93 -8.08 -7.16 -5.83
C TYR A 93 -9.14 -8.26 -5.91
N ASN A 94 -8.97 -9.30 -5.11
CA ASN A 94 -9.94 -10.36 -4.94
C ASN A 94 -10.59 -10.29 -3.56
N THR A 95 -11.89 -10.56 -3.51
CA THR A 95 -12.63 -10.62 -2.24
C THR A 95 -12.55 -12.01 -1.65
N LEU A 96 -11.94 -12.13 -0.47
CA LEU A 96 -11.81 -13.40 0.24
C LEU A 96 -13.00 -13.66 1.17
N ALA A 97 -13.52 -12.60 1.79
CA ALA A 97 -14.71 -12.66 2.63
C ALA A 97 -15.43 -11.31 2.65
N LYS A 98 -16.74 -11.34 2.84
CA LYS A 98 -17.58 -10.13 2.93
C LYS A 98 -18.84 -10.41 3.72
N GLY A 99 -19.30 -9.44 4.49
CA GLY A 99 -20.51 -9.53 5.28
C GLY A 99 -20.88 -8.20 5.92
N VAL A 100 -21.71 -8.25 6.96
CA VAL A 100 -22.13 -7.07 7.71
C VAL A 100 -21.73 -7.11 9.18
N ALA A 101 -21.53 -5.93 9.75
CA ALA A 101 -21.34 -5.70 11.17
C ALA A 101 -22.08 -4.43 11.60
N ARG A 102 -22.31 -4.29 12.91
CA ARG A 102 -22.79 -3.07 13.55
C ARG A 102 -22.45 -3.10 15.04
N LYS A 103 -22.74 -2.04 15.78
CA LYS A 103 -22.47 -1.98 17.22
C LYS A 103 -23.12 -3.16 17.95
N GLY A 104 -22.30 -3.92 18.68
CA GLY A 104 -22.72 -5.12 19.41
C GLY A 104 -22.79 -6.41 18.57
N GLU A 105 -22.60 -6.32 17.26
CA GLU A 105 -22.60 -7.46 16.32
C GLU A 105 -21.36 -7.37 15.42
N THR A 106 -20.23 -7.90 15.89
CA THR A 106 -18.98 -7.93 15.10
C THR A 106 -19.07 -8.92 13.95
N TYR A 107 -18.35 -8.64 12.85
CA TYR A 107 -18.25 -9.59 11.74
C TYR A 107 -17.16 -10.62 12.07
N GLN A 108 -17.56 -11.89 12.15
CA GLN A 108 -16.67 -13.01 12.41
C GLN A 108 -16.70 -13.97 11.22
N THR A 109 -15.52 -14.30 10.68
CA THR A 109 -15.40 -15.21 9.55
C THR A 109 -14.00 -15.84 9.51
N GLU A 110 -13.89 -16.99 8.86
CA GLU A 110 -12.62 -17.64 8.51
C GLU A 110 -12.25 -17.31 7.06
N VAL A 111 -11.08 -16.68 6.90
CA VAL A 111 -10.50 -16.30 5.61
C VAL A 111 -9.44 -17.32 5.23
N VAL A 112 -9.50 -17.85 4.01
CA VAL A 112 -8.44 -18.70 3.45
C VAL A 112 -7.54 -17.85 2.58
N SER A 113 -6.25 -17.83 2.90
CA SER A 113 -5.21 -17.12 2.15
C SER A 113 -4.10 -18.07 1.71
N SER A 114 -3.39 -17.73 0.63
CA SER A 114 -2.17 -18.42 0.27
C SER A 114 -1.08 -18.22 1.33
N LYS A 115 -0.26 -19.24 1.60
CA LYS A 115 0.80 -19.20 2.63
C LYS A 115 1.93 -18.20 2.32
N ASP A 116 2.01 -17.70 1.09
CA ASP A 116 2.96 -16.67 0.67
C ASP A 116 2.44 -15.24 0.79
N THR A 117 1.15 -15.06 1.10
CA THR A 117 0.56 -13.74 1.31
C THR A 117 1.09 -13.14 2.60
N LYS A 118 1.64 -11.92 2.51
CA LYS A 118 2.14 -11.18 3.67
C LYS A 118 1.15 -10.19 4.25
N TYR A 119 0.31 -9.57 3.40
CA TYR A 119 -0.66 -8.59 3.83
C TYR A 119 -2.05 -8.91 3.29
N LEU A 120 -3.05 -8.73 4.15
CA LEU A 120 -4.45 -8.64 3.78
C LEU A 120 -4.97 -7.24 4.10
N TYR A 121 -6.08 -6.86 3.49
CA TYR A 121 -6.70 -5.56 3.72
C TYR A 121 -8.14 -5.74 4.15
N VAL A 122 -8.52 -5.04 5.22
CA VAL A 122 -9.90 -5.03 5.72
C VAL A 122 -10.51 -3.69 5.35
N ARG A 123 -11.60 -3.71 4.58
CA ARG A 123 -12.38 -2.53 4.20
C ARG A 123 -13.69 -2.53 5.00
N GLN A 124 -13.95 -1.42 5.68
CA GLN A 124 -15.27 -1.08 6.18
C GLN A 124 -15.90 -0.07 5.22
N THR A 125 -17.16 -0.29 4.85
CA THR A 125 -18.00 0.73 4.18
C THR A 125 -19.15 1.08 5.10
N ASP A 126 -19.31 2.38 5.36
CA ASP A 126 -20.36 2.88 6.25
C ASP A 126 -21.73 3.01 5.55
N PRO A 127 -22.83 3.24 6.31
CA PRO A 127 -24.17 3.43 5.75
C PRO A 127 -24.32 4.59 4.77
N ARG A 128 -23.34 5.51 4.71
CA ARG A 128 -23.30 6.62 3.76
C ARG A 128 -22.40 6.31 2.55
N GLY A 129 -21.84 5.11 2.45
CA GLY A 129 -21.01 4.67 1.33
C GLY A 129 -19.53 5.08 1.43
N ARG A 130 -19.09 5.69 2.53
CA ARG A 130 -17.68 6.06 2.73
C ARG A 130 -16.89 4.85 3.19
N ASP A 131 -15.63 4.76 2.79
CA ASP A 131 -14.79 3.61 3.08
C ASP A 131 -13.59 3.92 3.97
N ARG A 132 -13.17 2.91 4.74
CA ARG A 132 -11.91 2.91 5.48
C ARG A 132 -11.26 1.54 5.31
N ILE A 133 -9.99 1.54 4.90
CA ILE A 133 -9.22 0.33 4.62
C ILE A 133 -8.04 0.28 5.58
N LYS A 134 -7.82 -0.86 6.23
CA LYS A 134 -6.64 -1.13 7.06
C LYS A 134 -5.82 -2.26 6.46
N GLN A 135 -4.49 -2.09 6.46
CA GLN A 135 -3.54 -3.16 6.16
C GLN A 135 -3.37 -4.06 7.40
N VAL A 136 -3.26 -5.36 7.18
CA VAL A 136 -3.04 -6.36 8.21
C VAL A 136 -1.90 -7.26 7.77
N GLU A 137 -0.82 -7.31 8.54
CA GLU A 137 0.29 -8.23 8.34
C GLU A 137 -0.08 -9.63 8.84
N ILE A 138 0.25 -10.65 8.05
CA ILE A 138 0.02 -12.06 8.35
C ILE A 138 1.27 -12.89 8.05
N ASP A 139 1.37 -14.01 8.74
CA ASP A 139 2.35 -15.06 8.49
C ASP A 139 1.72 -16.45 8.67
N GLU A 140 2.49 -17.51 8.47
CA GLU A 140 2.01 -18.90 8.59
C GLU A 140 1.55 -19.27 10.02
N SER A 141 1.99 -18.53 11.04
CA SER A 141 1.57 -18.74 12.43
C SER A 141 0.28 -17.97 12.79
N THR A 142 -0.12 -17.04 11.93
CA THR A 142 -1.28 -16.19 12.13
C THR A 142 -2.56 -17.00 11.96
N SER A 143 -3.21 -17.30 13.08
CA SER A 143 -4.48 -18.05 13.13
C SER A 143 -5.67 -17.18 13.49
N HIS A 144 -5.44 -15.98 14.02
CA HIS A 144 -6.48 -15.09 14.53
C HIS A 144 -6.09 -13.62 14.39
N ILE A 145 -7.04 -12.80 13.91
CA ILE A 145 -6.87 -11.38 13.71
C ILE A 145 -8.03 -10.62 14.37
N GLN A 146 -7.67 -9.60 15.14
CA GLN A 146 -8.58 -8.60 15.65
C GLN A 146 -8.37 -7.31 14.86
N CYS A 147 -9.37 -6.93 14.08
CA CYS A 147 -9.37 -5.65 13.36
C CYS A 147 -10.48 -4.77 13.94
N SER A 148 -10.11 -3.64 14.53
CA SER A 148 -11.09 -2.67 15.02
C SER A 148 -10.89 -1.34 14.30
N PHE A 149 -12.00 -0.79 13.82
CA PHE A 149 -12.08 0.58 13.34
C PHE A 149 -12.47 1.52 14.49
N THR A 150 -12.81 1.01 15.69
CA THR A 150 -13.11 1.88 16.84
C THR A 150 -11.89 2.70 17.25
N GLY A 151 -12.12 3.89 17.82
CA GLY A 151 -11.06 4.85 18.15
C GLY A 151 -10.59 5.70 16.96
N THR A 152 -11.02 5.39 15.73
CA THR A 152 -11.00 6.33 14.60
C THR A 152 -12.15 7.33 14.78
N SER A 153 -11.94 8.26 15.72
CA SER A 153 -12.99 9.14 16.24
C SER A 153 -13.71 9.90 15.12
N ALA A 154 -15.05 9.95 15.17
CA ALA A 154 -15.81 10.99 14.50
C ALA A 154 -15.31 12.35 15.01
N ILE A 155 -14.92 13.20 14.07
CA ILE A 155 -14.23 14.46 14.34
C ILE A 155 -15.11 15.36 15.17
N LYS A 156 -14.60 15.77 16.33
CA LYS A 156 -15.14 16.90 17.06
C LYS A 156 -14.18 18.06 16.86
N THR A 157 -14.59 19.03 16.06
CA THR A 157 -14.05 20.39 16.06
C THR A 157 -13.95 20.87 17.50
N ARG A 158 -12.72 20.98 18.02
CA ARG A 158 -12.45 21.84 19.16
C ARG A 158 -11.84 23.12 18.63
N ALA A 159 -12.35 24.23 19.13
CA ALA A 159 -11.77 25.54 18.90
C ALA A 159 -10.28 25.53 19.27
N PHE A 160 -9.47 26.23 18.46
CA PHE A 160 -8.05 26.53 18.63
C PHE A 160 -7.61 26.47 20.10
N ALA A 161 -7.04 25.33 20.50
CA ALA A 161 -6.25 25.30 21.72
C ALA A 161 -4.88 25.88 21.36
N THR A 162 -4.56 27.05 21.92
CA THR A 162 -3.27 27.73 21.80
C THR A 162 -2.18 26.99 22.58
N THR A 163 -1.94 25.71 22.27
CA THR A 163 -0.69 25.06 22.64
C THR A 163 0.38 25.49 21.65
N ARG A 164 1.53 25.96 22.12
CA ARG A 164 2.67 26.25 21.25
C ARG A 164 3.08 24.95 20.57
N GLY A 165 2.85 24.85 19.26
CA GLY A 165 3.27 23.69 18.47
C GLY A 165 4.80 23.53 18.47
N ASN A 166 5.27 22.35 18.06
CA ASN A 166 6.70 22.04 18.07
C ASN A 166 7.47 22.98 17.12
N ASN A 167 8.52 23.60 17.65
CA ASN A 167 9.37 24.57 16.96
C ASN A 167 10.83 24.14 16.88
N GLY A 168 11.13 22.87 17.16
CA GLY A 168 12.51 22.37 17.21
C GLY A 168 13.38 23.01 18.31
N GLY A 169 12.74 23.63 19.32
CA GLY A 169 13.43 24.39 20.37
C GLY A 169 13.76 25.84 20.02
N ILE A 170 13.27 26.36 18.89
CA ILE A 170 13.51 27.74 18.43
C ILE A 170 12.32 28.63 18.76
N ASP A 171 12.50 29.53 19.73
CA ASP A 171 11.53 30.59 20.05
C ASP A 171 12.25 31.93 20.02
N ILE A 172 11.80 32.82 19.14
CA ILE A 172 12.43 34.14 18.94
C ILE A 172 11.46 35.20 19.47
N PRO A 173 11.85 36.01 20.47
CA PRO A 173 10.96 37.04 20.98
C PRO A 173 10.85 38.21 20.01
N LYS A 174 9.64 38.77 19.91
CA LYS A 174 9.39 40.03 19.19
C LYS A 174 10.23 41.16 19.83
N ARG A 175 10.98 41.90 19.01
CA ARG A 175 11.75 43.07 19.47
C ARG A 175 10.83 44.27 19.60
N THR A 176 11.12 45.11 20.59
CA THR A 176 10.46 46.41 20.76
C THR A 176 11.29 47.49 20.10
N GLU A 177 10.65 48.36 19.32
CA GLU A 177 11.30 49.53 18.75
C GLU A 177 11.76 50.49 19.86
N GLN A 178 12.99 51.01 19.74
CA GLN A 178 13.58 51.90 20.73
C GLN A 178 13.42 53.37 20.35
N SER A 179 13.28 54.23 21.37
CA SER A 179 13.43 55.67 21.23
C SER A 179 14.88 56.10 21.47
N TYR A 180 15.39 57.02 20.67
CA TYR A 180 16.77 57.50 20.77
C TYR A 180 16.83 58.98 21.15
N ASP A 181 17.72 59.32 22.10
CA ASP A 181 18.04 60.72 22.43
C ASP A 181 19.11 61.25 21.47
N ILE A 182 18.70 62.20 20.63
CA ILE A 182 19.55 62.82 19.61
C ILE A 182 20.13 64.17 20.05
N SER A 183 19.85 64.64 21.28
CA SER A 183 20.21 65.99 21.75
C SER A 183 21.72 66.26 21.78
N ARG A 184 22.55 65.20 21.86
CA ARG A 184 24.01 65.27 21.90
C ARG A 184 24.69 64.80 20.61
N ALA A 185 23.93 64.51 19.56
CA ALA A 185 24.48 64.01 18.31
C ALA A 185 25.24 65.11 17.55
N ILE A 186 26.43 64.79 17.08
CA ILE A 186 27.30 65.70 16.33
C ILE A 186 26.78 65.80 14.88
N PRO A 187 26.43 67.00 14.37
CA PRO A 187 25.97 67.14 12.99
C PRO A 187 27.05 66.71 11.98
N VAL A 188 26.65 65.94 10.97
CA VAL A 188 27.53 65.56 9.86
C VAL A 188 27.69 66.76 8.91
N THR A 189 28.90 67.32 8.82
CA THR A 189 29.18 68.52 8.00
C THR A 189 30.14 68.28 6.84
N SER A 190 30.69 67.07 6.70
CA SER A 190 31.70 66.72 5.69
C SER A 190 31.31 65.47 4.89
N PRO A 191 31.48 65.44 3.55
CA PRO A 191 31.29 64.25 2.72
C PRO A 191 32.16 63.03 3.11
N SER A 192 33.22 63.25 3.87
CA SER A 192 34.13 62.21 4.41
C SER A 192 34.24 62.36 5.93
N GLN A 193 33.10 62.37 6.61
CA GLN A 193 33.04 62.56 8.06
C GLN A 193 33.80 61.43 8.78
N VAL A 194 34.84 61.81 9.53
CA VAL A 194 35.59 60.89 10.39
C VAL A 194 34.78 60.63 11.65
N LEU A 195 34.56 59.36 11.96
CA LEU A 195 33.88 58.90 13.17
C LEU A 195 34.88 58.59 14.28
N GLN A 196 34.47 58.83 15.52
CA GLN A 196 35.19 58.43 16.73
C GLN A 196 34.33 57.45 17.53
N GLY A 197 34.94 56.39 18.04
CA GLY A 197 34.24 55.41 18.86
C GLY A 197 33.61 56.03 20.12
N GLY A 198 32.43 55.53 20.48
CA GLY A 198 31.61 56.03 21.59
C GLY A 198 30.86 57.33 21.30
N GLN A 199 31.05 57.95 20.14
CA GLN A 199 30.36 59.18 19.75
C GLN A 199 29.12 58.91 18.90
N THR A 200 28.19 59.87 18.94
CA THR A 200 26.96 59.84 18.14
C THR A 200 26.95 61.00 17.14
N TYR A 201 26.48 60.73 15.93
CA TYR A 201 26.43 61.69 14.82
C TYR A 201 25.03 61.75 14.23
N ILE A 202 24.66 62.85 13.58
CA ILE A 202 23.34 63.02 12.95
C ILE A 202 23.41 63.65 11.56
N VAL A 203 22.68 63.05 10.62
CA VAL A 203 22.40 63.58 9.27
C VAL A 203 21.01 64.21 9.30
N THR A 204 20.90 65.53 9.22
CA THR A 204 19.62 66.27 9.28
C THR A 204 19.10 66.75 7.91
N GLY A 205 19.94 66.73 6.88
CA GLY A 205 19.60 67.13 5.51
C GLY A 205 20.03 66.06 4.50
N ASN A 206 20.31 66.46 3.25
CA ASN A 206 20.82 65.54 2.24
C ASN A 206 22.34 65.35 2.42
N PHE A 207 22.78 64.10 2.57
CA PHE A 207 24.19 63.71 2.68
C PHE A 207 24.54 62.71 1.58
N SER A 208 25.54 63.00 0.76
CA SER A 208 25.98 62.13 -0.35
C SER A 208 27.44 61.68 -0.19
N GLY A 209 27.81 61.30 1.04
CA GLY A 209 29.17 60.96 1.42
C GLY A 209 29.31 59.57 2.04
N LYS A 210 30.52 59.26 2.52
CA LYS A 210 30.82 58.06 3.31
C LYS A 210 31.37 58.45 4.67
N PHE A 211 31.07 57.64 5.68
CA PHE A 211 31.76 57.73 6.96
C PHE A 211 33.12 57.05 6.87
N THR A 212 34.14 57.68 7.43
CA THR A 212 35.49 57.12 7.56
C THR A 212 35.79 56.89 9.02
N ASP A 213 36.59 55.87 9.29
CA ASP A 213 37.02 55.51 10.63
C ASP A 213 38.55 55.57 10.75
N THR A 214 39.04 55.80 11.97
CA THR A 214 40.45 55.71 12.37
C THR A 214 40.73 54.68 13.47
N SER A 215 39.72 54.13 14.18
CA SER A 215 39.89 53.24 15.35
C SER A 215 38.63 52.49 15.88
N LEU A 216 37.55 52.35 15.10
CA LEU A 216 36.34 51.63 15.54
C LEU A 216 36.65 50.14 15.73
N SER A 217 35.94 49.54 16.68
CA SER A 217 36.00 48.11 16.99
C SER A 217 34.70 47.69 17.66
N ASN A 218 34.49 46.38 17.85
CA ASN A 218 33.25 45.86 18.44
C ASN A 218 32.94 46.46 19.83
N SER A 219 33.94 46.74 20.65
CA SER A 219 33.77 47.37 21.98
C SER A 219 33.75 48.90 21.94
N ASN A 220 33.93 49.52 20.77
CA ASN A 220 34.09 50.96 20.61
C ASN A 220 33.46 51.46 19.29
N LYS A 221 32.20 51.14 19.06
CA LYS A 221 31.44 51.55 17.87
C LYS A 221 31.08 53.02 17.90
N ALA A 222 30.78 53.59 16.73
CA ALA A 222 30.10 54.88 16.61
C ALA A 222 28.62 54.67 16.27
N THR A 223 27.80 55.68 16.56
CA THR A 223 26.37 55.67 16.17
C THR A 223 26.07 56.82 15.23
N VAL A 224 25.33 56.56 14.15
CA VAL A 224 24.88 57.56 13.18
C VAL A 224 23.37 57.53 13.06
N TYR A 225 22.74 58.65 13.41
CA TYR A 225 21.33 58.92 13.19
C TYR A 225 21.09 59.52 11.81
N ILE A 226 20.14 58.97 11.06
CA ILE A 226 19.68 59.51 9.78
C ILE A 226 18.28 60.09 9.97
N GLN A 227 18.20 61.42 10.10
CA GLN A 227 16.95 62.18 10.18
C GLN A 227 16.55 62.78 8.83
N GLY A 228 17.55 63.17 8.02
CA GLY A 228 17.37 63.62 6.64
C GLY A 228 17.49 62.46 5.65
N THR A 229 18.19 62.68 4.54
CA THR A 229 18.40 61.69 3.49
C THR A 229 19.88 61.38 3.32
N TRP A 230 20.25 60.10 3.37
CA TRP A 230 21.57 59.63 2.98
C TRP A 230 21.53 59.01 1.59
N GLU A 231 22.16 59.67 0.62
CA GLU A 231 22.33 59.23 -0.76
C GLU A 231 23.65 58.45 -0.92
N LEU A 232 23.56 57.12 -1.03
CA LEU A 232 24.68 56.19 -1.13
C LEU A 232 25.03 55.87 -2.59
N ALA A 233 26.32 55.96 -2.94
CA ALA A 233 26.84 55.32 -4.14
C ALA A 233 27.14 53.83 -3.86
N GLN A 234 28.38 53.51 -3.49
CA GLN A 234 28.75 52.22 -2.92
C GLN A 234 29.50 52.43 -1.62
N VAL A 235 28.92 51.96 -0.52
CA VAL A 235 29.45 52.21 0.83
C VAL A 235 29.60 50.91 1.60
N THR A 236 30.78 50.75 2.20
CA THR A 236 31.06 49.75 3.22
C THR A 236 31.21 50.46 4.56
N GLN A 237 30.55 49.95 5.58
CA GLN A 237 30.66 50.43 6.96
C GLN A 237 31.10 49.28 7.87
N ASP A 238 31.98 49.62 8.81
CA ASP A 238 32.60 48.67 9.72
C ASP A 238 32.40 49.17 11.16
N PHE A 239 32.03 48.27 12.07
CA PHE A 239 31.76 48.57 13.49
C PHE A 239 30.84 49.78 13.74
N LEU A 240 29.78 49.95 12.93
CA LEU A 240 28.90 51.12 12.96
C LEU A 240 27.46 50.77 13.36
N ASP A 241 26.85 51.57 14.22
CA ASP A 241 25.41 51.53 14.49
C ASP A 241 24.69 52.63 13.69
N ILE A 242 23.94 52.24 12.66
CA ILE A 242 23.17 53.15 11.81
C ILE A 242 21.70 53.09 12.24
N ILE A 243 21.11 54.24 12.54
CA ILE A 243 19.71 54.35 12.96
C ILE A 243 19.00 55.34 12.05
N VAL A 244 18.15 54.84 11.17
CA VAL A 244 17.26 55.66 10.34
C VAL A 244 16.05 56.01 11.18
N LEU A 245 15.98 57.28 11.56
CA LEU A 245 14.90 57.81 12.40
C LEU A 245 13.62 57.94 11.58
N LYS A 246 12.49 58.07 12.28
CA LYS A 246 11.21 58.41 11.65
C LYS A 246 11.36 59.56 10.64
N ASP A 247 10.75 59.40 9.46
CA ASP A 247 10.83 60.30 8.28
C ASP A 247 12.22 60.37 7.60
N GLY A 248 13.24 59.75 8.19
CA GLY A 248 14.58 59.64 7.61
C GLY A 248 14.66 58.62 6.48
N LYS A 249 15.61 58.85 5.55
CA LYS A 249 15.75 58.04 4.33
C LYS A 249 17.18 57.63 4.05
N ILE A 250 17.37 56.41 3.57
CA ILE A 250 18.59 55.99 2.89
C ILE A 250 18.23 55.59 1.47
N ASN A 251 18.79 56.27 0.49
CA ASN A 251 18.61 55.95 -0.93
C ASN A 251 19.96 55.64 -1.55
N GLY A 252 20.05 54.70 -2.48
CA GLY A 252 21.31 54.51 -3.22
C GLY A 252 21.44 53.19 -3.94
N LYS A 253 22.68 52.77 -4.21
CA LYS A 253 22.94 51.48 -4.88
C LYS A 253 23.30 50.37 -3.90
N TYR A 254 24.34 50.59 -3.10
CA TYR A 254 25.01 49.53 -2.34
C TYR A 254 25.34 49.97 -0.92
N LEU A 255 24.95 49.15 0.06
CA LEU A 255 25.38 49.26 1.45
C LEU A 255 25.88 47.90 1.95
N MET A 256 27.09 47.88 2.52
CA MET A 256 27.63 46.71 3.23
C MET A 256 27.91 47.06 4.69
N LEU A 257 27.40 46.23 5.59
CA LEU A 257 27.57 46.29 7.04
C LEU A 257 28.51 45.19 7.48
N GLN A 258 29.68 45.53 8.00
CA GLN A 258 30.70 44.57 8.41
C GLN A 258 30.97 44.58 9.91
N ASN A 259 31.47 43.45 10.40
CA ASN A 259 31.97 43.23 11.75
C ASN A 259 31.06 43.84 12.82
N THR A 260 29.92 43.21 13.06
CA THR A 260 28.95 43.60 14.10
C THR A 260 28.22 44.93 13.85
N SER A 261 28.32 45.52 12.66
CA SER A 261 27.56 46.74 12.33
C SER A 261 26.05 46.50 12.39
N THR A 262 25.29 47.53 12.78
CA THR A 262 23.84 47.46 12.86
C THR A 262 23.17 48.49 11.96
N LEU A 263 22.02 48.13 11.40
CA LEU A 263 21.11 49.03 10.71
C LEU A 263 19.73 48.91 11.35
N THR A 264 19.27 49.95 12.03
CA THR A 264 17.91 50.05 12.56
C THR A 264 17.11 51.03 11.70
N ILE A 265 15.95 50.60 11.23
CA ILE A 265 15.02 51.40 10.42
C ILE A 265 13.77 51.60 11.27
N GLN A 266 13.54 52.81 11.77
CA GLN A 266 12.37 53.10 12.61
C GLN A 266 11.07 53.10 11.82
N SER A 267 9.95 53.00 12.54
CA SER A 267 8.63 53.14 11.94
C SER A 267 8.48 54.51 11.25
N GLY A 268 8.05 54.47 9.98
CA GLY A 268 7.97 55.65 9.10
C GLY A 268 9.30 56.08 8.45
N ALA A 269 10.37 55.31 8.62
CA ALA A 269 11.63 55.48 7.90
C ALA A 269 11.69 54.58 6.66
N GLU A 270 12.52 54.96 5.69
CA GLU A 270 12.65 54.25 4.41
C GLU A 270 14.12 53.97 4.06
N VAL A 271 14.42 52.74 3.63
CA VAL A 271 15.71 52.37 3.02
C VAL A 271 15.45 51.76 1.66
N SER A 272 16.00 52.37 0.60
CA SER A 272 15.79 51.95 -0.79
C SER A 272 17.13 51.82 -1.53
N LEU A 273 17.52 50.59 -1.86
CA LEU A 273 18.80 50.26 -2.49
C LEU A 273 18.58 49.59 -3.85
N SER A 274 19.07 50.19 -4.93
CA SER A 274 18.83 49.69 -6.29
C SER A 274 19.67 48.45 -6.67
N ASP A 275 20.65 48.06 -5.86
CA ASP A 275 21.57 46.94 -6.17
C ASP A 275 21.67 45.91 -5.03
N GLN A 276 22.22 46.26 -3.87
CA GLN A 276 22.40 45.26 -2.81
C GLN A 276 22.58 45.83 -1.39
N LEU A 277 22.07 45.08 -0.42
CA LEU A 277 22.33 45.22 1.02
C LEU A 277 23.07 43.98 1.51
N ILE A 278 24.31 44.13 1.98
CA ILE A 278 25.12 43.03 2.48
C ILE A 278 25.38 43.20 3.97
N CYS A 279 25.06 42.18 4.76
CA CYS A 279 25.64 41.97 6.06
C CYS A 279 26.84 41.03 5.93
N ASN A 280 27.91 41.30 6.66
CA ASN A 280 29.08 40.43 6.72
C ASN A 280 29.64 40.35 8.13
N THR A 281 29.50 39.18 8.75
CA THR A 281 30.10 38.83 10.05
C THR A 281 29.41 39.53 11.23
N TYR A 282 28.43 38.84 11.82
CA TYR A 282 27.67 39.24 13.03
C TYR A 282 26.91 40.58 12.93
N SER A 283 26.67 41.08 11.72
CA SER A 283 25.91 42.32 11.48
C SER A 283 24.40 42.09 11.63
N THR A 284 23.65 43.12 12.00
CA THR A 284 22.21 43.01 12.27
C THR A 284 21.42 44.12 11.61
N ILE A 285 20.37 43.75 10.88
CA ILE A 285 19.33 44.66 10.39
C ILE A 285 18.11 44.52 11.30
N CYS A 286 17.62 45.63 11.85
CA CYS A 286 16.35 45.72 12.57
C CYS A 286 15.40 46.63 11.79
N ASN A 287 14.49 46.05 11.01
CA ASN A 287 13.55 46.80 10.20
C ASN A 287 12.19 46.95 10.89
N PHE A 288 11.81 48.17 11.27
CA PHE A 288 10.45 48.53 11.72
C PHE A 288 9.75 49.49 10.74
N GLY A 289 10.42 49.84 9.63
CA GLY A 289 9.90 50.71 8.57
C GLY A 289 9.86 49.98 7.22
N ASP A 290 10.07 50.73 6.14
CA ASP A 290 10.07 50.18 4.77
C ASP A 290 11.52 49.93 4.31
N LEU A 291 11.83 48.67 4.00
CA LEU A 291 13.12 48.27 3.44
C LEU A 291 12.93 47.70 2.03
N LYS A 292 13.55 48.32 1.04
CA LYS A 292 13.59 47.84 -0.34
C LYS A 292 15.02 47.67 -0.83
N THR A 293 15.34 46.51 -1.40
CA THR A 293 16.62 46.28 -2.06
C THR A 293 16.47 45.36 -3.27
N LYS A 294 17.38 45.41 -4.25
CA LYS A 294 17.38 44.41 -5.32
C LYS A 294 17.89 43.06 -4.80
N ASN A 295 19.05 43.03 -4.16
CA ASN A 295 19.60 41.82 -3.55
C ASN A 295 19.87 42.03 -2.05
N MET A 296 19.76 40.96 -1.27
CA MET A 296 20.22 40.94 0.12
C MET A 296 21.17 39.76 0.33
N LYS A 297 22.26 39.98 1.08
CA LYS A 297 23.15 38.90 1.51
C LYS A 297 23.37 38.94 3.01
N LEU A 298 23.14 37.81 3.66
CA LEU A 298 23.41 37.58 5.08
C LEU A 298 24.48 36.49 5.20
N ASN A 299 25.67 36.86 5.65
CA ASN A 299 26.74 35.89 5.90
C ASN A 299 26.62 35.31 7.32
N THR A 300 27.69 34.65 7.77
CA THR A 300 27.74 33.92 9.03
C THR A 300 27.30 34.76 10.23
N ASN A 301 26.27 34.28 10.93
CA ASN A 301 25.68 34.88 12.13
C ASN A 301 25.08 36.27 11.92
N ASP A 302 24.87 36.69 10.67
CA ASP A 302 24.13 37.91 10.38
C ASP A 302 22.63 37.70 10.64
N ILE A 303 21.92 38.76 11.00
CA ILE A 303 20.50 38.70 11.35
C ILE A 303 19.72 39.76 10.57
N LEU A 304 18.70 39.34 9.82
CA LEU A 304 17.59 40.19 9.43
C LEU A 304 16.45 40.01 10.44
N TYR A 305 16.17 41.03 11.24
CA TYR A 305 14.92 41.15 11.99
C TYR A 305 13.95 42.04 11.19
N ASN A 306 12.93 41.45 10.58
CA ASN A 306 11.93 42.17 9.80
C ASN A 306 10.63 42.33 10.60
N GLY A 307 10.42 43.46 11.25
CA GLY A 307 9.23 43.78 12.04
C GLY A 307 8.15 44.57 11.30
N HIS A 308 8.35 44.90 10.01
CA HIS A 308 7.35 45.58 9.20
C HIS A 308 7.33 45.07 7.75
N LYS A 309 7.94 45.77 6.79
CA LYS A 309 7.89 45.41 5.38
C LYS A 309 9.29 45.41 4.77
N THR A 310 9.67 44.29 4.16
CA THR A 310 10.91 44.15 3.38
C THR A 310 10.58 43.61 1.99
N ASP A 311 10.88 44.40 0.96
CA ASP A 311 10.70 44.06 -0.46
C ASP A 311 12.07 43.82 -1.12
N ILE A 312 12.31 42.61 -1.64
CA ILE A 312 13.54 42.21 -2.30
C ILE A 312 13.24 41.82 -3.76
N THR A 313 13.60 42.67 -4.71
CA THR A 313 13.21 42.50 -6.12
C THR A 313 14.07 41.48 -6.91
N ASN A 314 14.83 40.63 -6.21
CA ASN A 314 15.58 39.55 -6.84
C ASN A 314 15.84 38.41 -5.85
N SER A 315 16.86 38.51 -4.99
CA SER A 315 17.22 37.38 -4.12
C SER A 315 17.74 37.79 -2.75
N LEU A 316 17.46 36.93 -1.76
CA LEU A 316 18.03 36.94 -0.43
C LEU A 316 18.93 35.70 -0.28
N ASP A 317 20.24 35.91 -0.20
CA ASP A 317 21.22 34.84 0.02
C ASP A 317 21.70 34.85 1.48
N ALA A 318 21.21 33.88 2.25
CA ALA A 318 21.63 33.58 3.61
C ALA A 318 22.45 32.28 3.70
N SER A 319 22.89 31.70 2.57
CA SER A 319 23.52 30.38 2.48
C SER A 319 24.88 30.23 3.16
N GLN A 320 25.40 31.28 3.78
CA GLN A 320 26.63 31.26 4.58
C GLN A 320 26.35 31.27 6.10
N GLY A 321 25.11 30.96 6.49
CA GLY A 321 24.67 30.89 7.90
C GLY A 321 24.05 32.19 8.41
N GLY A 322 23.34 32.92 7.54
CA GLY A 322 22.55 34.09 7.92
C GLY A 322 21.19 33.67 8.50
N ASN A 323 20.60 34.51 9.35
CA ASN A 323 19.32 34.23 10.02
C ASN A 323 18.25 35.26 9.63
N ILE A 324 17.03 34.78 9.44
CA ILE A 324 15.86 35.57 9.06
C ILE A 324 14.81 35.44 10.14
N HIS A 325 14.53 36.53 10.85
CA HIS A 325 13.49 36.60 11.88
C HIS A 325 12.38 37.53 11.37
N ASN A 326 11.32 36.95 10.83
CA ASN A 326 10.20 37.67 10.24
C ASN A 326 9.06 37.84 11.26
N PHE A 327 8.71 39.10 11.50
CA PHE A 327 7.63 39.62 12.35
C PHE A 327 6.77 40.64 11.58
N GLY A 328 6.74 40.51 10.24
CA GLY A 328 6.01 41.37 9.32
C GLY A 328 5.80 40.68 7.97
N LYS A 329 5.94 41.42 6.86
CA LYS A 329 5.90 40.89 5.50
C LYS A 329 7.31 40.92 4.88
N LEU A 330 7.80 39.76 4.44
CA LEU A 330 9.02 39.61 3.65
C LEU A 330 8.65 39.10 2.25
N ASP A 331 8.81 39.95 1.25
CA ASP A 331 8.50 39.66 -0.14
C ASP A 331 9.81 39.59 -0.94
N VAL A 332 10.10 38.42 -1.55
CA VAL A 332 11.30 38.20 -2.36
C VAL A 332 10.93 37.69 -3.75
N GLU A 333 11.07 38.52 -4.78
CA GLU A 333 10.53 38.22 -6.12
C GLU A 333 11.04 36.93 -6.78
N ASN A 334 12.28 36.48 -6.50
CA ASN A 334 12.81 35.23 -7.10
C ASN A 334 13.25 34.20 -6.06
N THR A 335 14.35 34.42 -5.34
CA THR A 335 14.97 33.30 -4.56
C THR A 335 15.37 33.70 -3.15
N ILE A 336 14.93 32.89 -2.18
CA ILE A 336 15.51 32.81 -0.84
C ILE A 336 16.43 31.60 -0.81
N LYS A 337 17.71 31.83 -0.53
CA LYS A 337 18.73 30.78 -0.49
C LYS A 337 19.31 30.63 0.91
N LEU A 338 19.22 29.41 1.44
CA LEU A 338 19.67 29.05 2.78
C LEU A 338 20.67 27.90 2.70
N ASN A 339 21.44 27.72 3.77
CA ASN A 339 22.26 26.53 3.99
C ASN A 339 22.40 26.25 5.50
N THR A 340 22.93 25.12 5.94
CA THR A 340 23.36 24.98 7.35
C THR A 340 24.41 26.06 7.70
N PRO A 341 24.30 26.78 8.84
CA PRO A 341 23.32 26.67 9.94
C PRO A 341 22.22 27.75 9.94
N SER A 342 21.75 28.21 8.78
CA SER A 342 20.74 29.28 8.65
C SER A 342 19.44 28.93 9.37
N ILE A 343 18.86 29.91 10.07
CA ILE A 343 17.57 29.80 10.76
C ILE A 343 16.59 30.81 10.17
N VAL A 344 15.40 30.33 9.82
CA VAL A 344 14.25 31.17 9.48
C VAL A 344 13.16 30.98 10.51
N TYR A 345 12.66 32.09 11.04
CA TYR A 345 11.51 32.12 11.95
C TYR A 345 10.48 33.08 11.38
N ASN A 346 9.31 32.56 11.02
CA ASN A 346 8.15 33.35 10.63
C ASN A 346 7.13 33.35 11.77
N ALA A 347 6.91 34.52 12.37
CA ALA A 347 6.01 34.67 13.51
C ALA A 347 4.53 34.49 13.12
N PRO A 348 3.62 34.31 14.10
CA PRO A 348 2.18 34.32 13.84
C PRO A 348 1.72 35.58 13.09
N GLU A 349 0.73 35.44 12.21
CA GLU A 349 0.14 36.53 11.40
C GLU A 349 1.15 37.24 10.46
N CYS A 350 2.32 36.65 10.22
CA CYS A 350 3.38 37.18 9.36
C CYS A 350 3.51 36.36 8.08
N LYS A 351 4.03 36.98 7.02
CA LYS A 351 4.10 36.34 5.69
C LYS A 351 5.50 36.41 5.08
N ILE A 352 5.92 35.29 4.47
CA ILE A 352 7.12 35.20 3.63
C ILE A 352 6.70 34.67 2.25
N GLU A 353 7.01 35.42 1.19
CA GLU A 353 6.71 35.08 -0.20
C GLU A 353 8.00 35.00 -1.02
N ALA A 354 8.15 33.96 -1.86
CA ALA A 354 9.21 33.90 -2.88
C ALA A 354 8.94 32.83 -3.94
N LYS A 355 9.36 33.02 -5.20
CA LYS A 355 9.21 31.94 -6.20
C LYS A 355 9.97 30.66 -5.84
N THR A 356 11.19 30.79 -5.34
CA THR A 356 12.05 29.64 -5.01
C THR A 356 12.63 29.76 -3.62
N TYR A 357 12.47 28.71 -2.83
CA TYR A 357 12.97 28.60 -1.47
C TYR A 357 13.95 27.41 -1.35
N GLU A 358 15.26 27.69 -1.42
CA GLU A 358 16.32 26.70 -1.29
C GLU A 358 16.71 26.55 0.20
N ALA A 359 16.17 25.54 0.88
CA ALA A 359 16.27 25.31 2.32
C ALA A 359 17.38 24.32 2.75
N ALA A 360 18.38 24.06 1.90
CA ALA A 360 19.45 23.07 2.12
C ALA A 360 19.98 23.06 3.57
N GLY A 361 19.73 22.02 4.37
CA GLY A 361 20.29 21.92 5.73
C GLY A 361 19.90 23.02 6.73
N SER A 362 18.96 23.90 6.37
CA SER A 362 18.48 25.01 7.19
C SER A 362 17.39 24.56 8.18
N THR A 363 17.13 25.39 9.20
CA THR A 363 15.99 25.21 10.10
C THR A 363 14.96 26.30 9.86
N ASN A 364 13.74 25.90 9.48
CA ASN A 364 12.66 26.79 9.10
C ASN A 364 11.48 26.55 10.04
N VAL A 365 11.11 27.57 10.79
CA VAL A 365 9.98 27.55 11.73
C VAL A 365 8.94 28.53 11.24
N ASN A 366 7.75 28.02 10.92
CA ASN A 366 6.64 28.80 10.42
C ASN A 366 5.46 28.74 11.40
N PHE A 367 5.09 29.89 11.94
CA PHE A 367 3.83 30.10 12.68
C PHE A 367 2.85 31.01 11.92
N GLY A 368 3.27 31.55 10.77
CA GLY A 368 2.44 32.39 9.91
C GLY A 368 2.24 31.71 8.55
N GLU A 369 2.32 32.49 7.49
CA GLU A 369 2.13 32.03 6.12
C GLU A 369 3.46 32.08 5.34
N MET A 370 3.76 30.99 4.64
CA MET A 370 4.84 30.91 3.66
C MET A 370 4.25 30.52 2.31
N GLU A 371 4.67 31.16 1.23
CA GLU A 371 4.12 30.92 -0.11
C GLU A 371 5.24 30.90 -1.16
N PHE A 372 5.38 29.77 -1.87
CA PHE A 372 6.43 29.56 -2.86
C PHE A 372 6.00 28.74 -4.09
N ASP A 373 6.43 29.09 -5.29
CA ASP A 373 6.27 28.18 -6.46
C ASP A 373 7.07 26.88 -6.23
N THR A 374 8.29 26.99 -5.67
CA THR A 374 9.16 25.84 -5.42
C THR A 374 9.83 25.89 -4.05
N TYR A 375 9.68 24.82 -3.29
CA TYR A 375 10.43 24.55 -2.06
C TYR A 375 11.39 23.37 -2.26
N ASP A 376 12.68 23.54 -1.94
CA ASP A 376 13.66 22.45 -1.99
C ASP A 376 14.56 22.45 -0.74
N SER A 377 14.47 21.42 0.10
CA SER A 377 15.33 21.26 1.28
C SER A 377 16.73 20.74 0.98
N GLY A 378 17.07 20.48 -0.28
CA GLY A 378 18.27 19.80 -0.73
C GLY A 378 18.34 18.33 -0.30
N GLY A 379 19.18 17.55 -1.00
CA GLY A 379 19.35 16.11 -0.71
C GLY A 379 19.98 15.79 0.66
N ALA A 380 20.66 16.76 1.28
CA ALA A 380 21.14 16.63 2.66
C ALA A 380 19.99 16.74 3.70
N GLY A 381 18.81 17.14 3.27
CA GLY A 381 17.65 17.42 4.11
C GLY A 381 17.73 18.76 4.83
N GLY A 382 16.60 19.22 5.36
CA GLY A 382 16.48 20.38 6.24
C GLY A 382 15.56 20.06 7.42
N SER A 383 15.25 21.05 8.24
CA SER A 383 14.19 20.94 9.25
C SER A 383 13.11 21.97 8.97
N LEU A 384 11.91 21.50 8.62
CA LEU A 384 10.73 22.32 8.43
C LEU A 384 9.74 22.05 9.58
N TYR A 385 9.44 23.08 10.37
CA TYR A 385 8.42 23.07 11.41
C TYR A 385 7.29 24.01 11.00
N ASN A 386 6.25 23.46 10.38
CA ASN A 386 5.11 24.23 9.88
C ASN A 386 3.91 24.11 10.83
N ASN A 387 3.66 25.16 11.61
CA ASN A 387 2.58 25.23 12.60
C ASN A 387 1.40 26.09 12.12
N CYS A 388 1.35 26.39 10.81
CA CYS A 388 0.31 27.19 10.17
C CYS A 388 0.26 26.86 8.66
N MET A 389 0.44 27.82 7.75
CA MET A 389 0.29 27.60 6.30
C MET A 389 1.63 27.61 5.55
N LEU A 390 1.87 26.58 4.75
CA LEU A 390 2.87 26.59 3.69
C LEU A 390 2.18 26.30 2.35
N PHE A 391 2.02 27.33 1.54
CA PHE A 391 1.50 27.22 0.19
C PHE A 391 2.62 26.97 -0.81
N VAL A 392 2.47 25.92 -1.64
CA VAL A 392 3.49 25.50 -2.59
C VAL A 392 2.93 24.82 -3.83
N GLU A 393 3.49 25.10 -5.01
CA GLU A 393 3.18 24.37 -6.27
C GLU A 393 4.02 23.09 -6.37
N HIS A 394 5.35 23.18 -6.17
CA HIS A 394 6.27 22.05 -6.17
C HIS A 394 7.14 21.96 -4.91
N MET A 395 7.17 20.81 -4.25
CA MET A 395 7.97 20.60 -3.03
C MET A 395 8.92 19.41 -3.14
N LYS A 396 10.18 19.61 -2.76
CA LYS A 396 11.17 18.56 -2.49
C LYS A 396 11.66 18.66 -1.06
N ALA A 397 11.37 17.66 -0.25
CA ALA A 397 11.63 17.72 1.19
C ALA A 397 12.32 16.47 1.74
N GLY A 398 13.36 16.68 2.55
CA GLY A 398 14.14 15.67 3.22
C GLY A 398 14.51 16.12 4.64
N GLY A 399 15.13 15.23 5.42
CA GLY A 399 15.38 15.51 6.82
C GLY A 399 14.09 15.44 7.64
N ILE A 400 13.73 16.52 8.33
CA ILE A 400 12.54 16.60 9.20
C ILE A 400 11.50 17.51 8.55
N VAL A 401 10.29 17.01 8.41
CA VAL A 401 9.07 17.78 8.10
C VAL A 401 8.09 17.53 9.23
N TYR A 402 7.78 18.57 9.99
CA TYR A 402 6.90 18.48 11.15
C TYR A 402 5.78 19.50 11.03
N LEU A 403 4.54 19.02 11.06
CA LEU A 403 3.34 19.85 11.06
C LEU A 403 2.58 19.64 12.36
N ASP A 404 2.07 20.72 12.94
CA ASP A 404 1.16 20.68 14.10
C ASP A 404 0.06 21.72 13.89
N HIS A 405 -1.16 21.22 13.65
CA HIS A 405 -2.25 21.99 13.04
C HIS A 405 -1.83 22.72 11.74
N GLY A 406 -0.79 22.19 11.07
CA GLY A 406 -0.18 22.79 9.89
C GLY A 406 -0.77 22.21 8.61
N VAL A 407 -0.74 23.01 7.55
CA VAL A 407 -1.17 22.60 6.22
C VAL A 407 -0.08 22.91 5.20
N ILE A 408 0.20 21.93 4.34
CA ILE A 408 0.93 22.09 3.07
C ILE A 408 -0.04 21.80 1.93
N ALA A 409 -0.25 22.77 1.06
CA ALA A 409 -1.19 22.71 -0.06
C ALA A 409 -0.85 23.82 -1.07
N GLU A 410 -1.65 24.01 -2.11
CA GLU A 410 -1.61 25.23 -2.93
C GLU A 410 -2.69 26.22 -2.47
N GLU A 411 -2.43 27.53 -2.64
CA GLU A 411 -3.43 28.56 -2.38
C GLU A 411 -4.33 28.76 -3.61
N LYS A 412 -5.64 28.79 -3.39
CA LYS A 412 -6.61 29.22 -4.41
C LYS A 412 -6.61 30.74 -4.53
N GLU A 413 -6.23 31.28 -5.70
CA GLU A 413 -6.25 32.73 -5.94
C GLU A 413 -7.68 33.32 -6.13
N ASP A 414 -8.69 32.52 -6.50
CA ASP A 414 -10.01 33.03 -6.91
C ASP A 414 -11.19 32.12 -6.52
N ASP A 415 -11.72 32.24 -5.30
CA ASP A 415 -13.15 31.98 -5.04
C ASP A 415 -13.58 32.60 -3.71
N GLU A 416 -14.33 33.71 -3.78
CA GLU A 416 -14.98 34.34 -2.62
C GLU A 416 -16.05 33.43 -1.97
N GLU A 417 -16.34 32.26 -2.54
CA GLU A 417 -17.42 31.38 -2.10
C GLU A 417 -16.99 30.03 -1.50
N ASN A 418 -15.71 29.60 -1.59
CA ASN A 418 -15.26 28.32 -1.01
C ASN A 418 -13.87 28.42 -0.35
N GLU A 419 -13.86 28.39 0.99
CA GLU A 419 -12.69 28.38 1.89
C GLU A 419 -11.87 27.06 1.84
N LEU A 420 -11.67 26.47 0.65
CA LEU A 420 -11.00 25.18 0.43
C LEU A 420 -9.53 25.36 0.03
N PHE A 421 -8.72 24.32 0.26
CA PHE A 421 -7.34 24.24 -0.22
C PHE A 421 -7.28 23.71 -1.65
N GLU A 422 -6.36 24.22 -2.49
CA GLU A 422 -6.03 23.60 -3.78
C GLU A 422 -4.88 22.61 -3.57
N GLU A 423 -4.71 21.67 -4.49
CA GLU A 423 -3.62 20.69 -4.43
C GLU A 423 -2.33 21.19 -5.08
N ALA A 424 -1.20 21.09 -4.36
CA ALA A 424 0.12 21.23 -4.98
C ALA A 424 0.28 20.25 -6.16
N ASP A 425 1.08 20.58 -7.17
CA ASP A 425 1.31 19.69 -8.30
C ASP A 425 2.05 18.41 -7.86
N ASP A 426 3.23 18.57 -7.27
CA ASP A 426 4.06 17.44 -6.84
C ASP A 426 4.73 17.73 -5.49
N ILE A 427 4.59 16.78 -4.56
CA ILE A 427 5.35 16.75 -3.30
C ILE A 427 6.22 15.49 -3.28
N GLU A 428 7.52 15.68 -3.40
CA GLU A 428 8.53 14.63 -3.41
C GLU A 428 9.31 14.61 -2.09
N PHE A 429 9.33 13.46 -1.43
CA PHE A 429 10.16 13.25 -0.26
C PHE A 429 11.49 12.59 -0.64
N TYR A 430 12.61 13.17 -0.20
CA TYR A 430 13.93 12.57 -0.32
C TYR A 430 14.08 11.29 0.52
N ASP A 431 15.16 10.54 0.27
CA ASP A 431 15.47 9.34 1.03
C ASP A 431 15.55 9.63 2.53
N ASN A 432 14.98 8.73 3.33
CA ASN A 432 14.96 8.76 4.79
C ASN A 432 14.26 9.99 5.41
N ALA A 433 13.46 10.74 4.64
CA ALA A 433 12.66 11.84 5.18
C ALA A 433 11.77 11.37 6.32
N LYS A 434 11.67 12.20 7.37
CA LYS A 434 10.83 11.98 8.54
C LYS A 434 9.72 13.03 8.56
N VAL A 435 8.52 12.60 8.22
CA VAL A 435 7.32 13.43 8.15
C VAL A 435 6.46 13.13 9.37
N THR A 436 6.10 14.15 10.12
CA THR A 436 5.15 14.04 11.23
C THR A 436 4.01 15.01 11.00
N LEU A 437 2.78 14.49 11.00
CA LEU A 437 1.56 15.24 10.87
C LEU A 437 0.81 15.13 12.19
N ALA A 438 0.96 16.14 13.06
CA ALA A 438 0.35 16.14 14.39
C ALA A 438 -0.97 16.91 14.41
N ASN A 439 -1.91 16.44 15.23
CA ASN A 439 -3.13 17.16 15.61
C ASN A 439 -3.93 17.69 14.41
N GLY A 440 -4.35 16.80 13.50
CA GLY A 440 -5.19 17.20 12.37
C GLY A 440 -4.44 18.04 11.33
N SER A 441 -3.16 17.74 11.10
CA SER A 441 -2.36 18.37 10.05
C SER A 441 -2.63 17.74 8.68
N MET A 442 -2.34 18.48 7.60
CA MET A 442 -2.55 18.01 6.24
C MET A 442 -1.39 18.30 5.29
N ILE A 443 -1.17 17.35 4.39
CA ILE A 443 -0.43 17.57 3.13
C ILE A 443 -1.36 17.20 1.98
N LYS A 444 -1.58 18.12 1.02
CA LYS A 444 -2.46 17.94 -0.14
C LYS A 444 -1.71 18.21 -1.45
N ALA A 445 -1.71 17.25 -2.37
CA ALA A 445 -1.07 17.36 -3.68
C ALA A 445 -1.73 16.47 -4.76
N LYS A 446 -1.46 16.68 -6.05
CA LYS A 446 -1.83 15.73 -7.12
C LYS A 446 -1.03 14.45 -6.96
N ASN A 447 0.30 14.58 -6.92
CA ASN A 447 1.21 13.46 -6.69
C ASN A 447 2.01 13.63 -5.40
N ILE A 448 2.05 12.57 -4.60
CA ILE A 448 2.95 12.46 -3.46
C ILE A 448 3.96 11.36 -3.75
N ILE A 449 5.24 11.72 -3.87
CA ILE A 449 6.31 10.81 -4.28
C ILE A 449 7.13 10.41 -3.05
N ALA A 450 7.08 9.12 -2.71
CA ALA A 450 7.78 8.51 -1.60
C ALA A 450 9.04 7.77 -2.06
N LYS A 451 10.19 8.18 -1.54
CA LYS A 451 11.49 7.51 -1.76
C LYS A 451 11.91 6.63 -0.58
N SER A 452 13.12 6.07 -0.67
CA SER A 452 13.56 4.97 0.19
C SER A 452 13.60 5.40 1.64
N GLY A 453 13.02 4.60 2.54
CA GLY A 453 13.09 4.87 3.99
C GLY A 453 12.23 6.04 4.48
N LEU A 454 11.33 6.60 3.65
CA LEU A 454 10.34 7.59 4.09
C LEU A 454 9.54 7.05 5.27
N SER A 455 9.36 7.88 6.30
CA SER A 455 8.44 7.60 7.41
C SER A 455 7.46 8.76 7.55
N VAL A 456 6.17 8.47 7.47
CA VAL A 456 5.08 9.43 7.72
C VAL A 456 4.30 8.99 8.95
N ASN A 457 4.22 9.84 9.97
CA ASN A 457 3.57 9.54 11.24
C ASN A 457 2.43 10.52 11.50
N GLY A 458 1.21 10.01 11.72
CA GLY A 458 0.09 10.77 12.26
C GLY A 458 0.15 10.76 13.79
N GLU A 459 0.37 11.91 14.41
CA GLU A 459 0.50 12.05 15.87
C GLU A 459 -0.62 12.89 16.48
N GLY A 460 -0.81 12.74 17.80
CA GLY A 460 -1.79 13.51 18.53
C GLY A 460 -3.18 12.87 18.58
N ASN A 461 -4.17 13.68 18.94
CA ASN A 461 -5.53 13.18 19.20
C ASN A 461 -6.41 13.14 17.96
N GLU A 462 -6.12 13.98 16.97
CA GLU A 462 -6.92 14.15 15.75
C GLU A 462 -6.24 13.46 14.58
N THR A 463 -7.03 12.87 13.69
CA THR A 463 -6.53 12.18 12.51
C THR A 463 -5.95 13.19 11.53
N SER A 464 -4.69 13.00 11.15
CA SER A 464 -4.04 13.80 10.10
C SER A 464 -4.29 13.22 8.72
N LEU A 465 -4.15 14.05 7.68
CA LEU A 465 -4.52 13.70 6.31
C LEU A 465 -3.32 13.84 5.34
N LEU A 466 -2.97 12.74 4.68
CA LEU A 466 -2.06 12.73 3.53
C LEU A 466 -2.90 12.52 2.26
N LYS A 467 -3.28 13.62 1.62
CA LYS A 467 -4.25 13.63 0.51
C LYS A 467 -3.54 13.77 -0.83
N ALA A 468 -3.45 12.67 -1.58
CA ALA A 468 -3.17 12.72 -3.01
C ALA A 468 -4.48 12.74 -3.81
N THR A 469 -4.63 13.64 -4.80
CA THR A 469 -5.80 13.64 -5.69
C THR A 469 -5.61 12.72 -6.90
N GLU A 470 -4.37 12.46 -7.34
CA GLU A 470 -4.07 11.44 -8.34
C GLU A 470 -3.48 10.18 -7.69
N LYS A 471 -2.28 10.27 -7.09
CA LYS A 471 -1.59 9.10 -6.53
C LYS A 471 -0.54 9.41 -5.46
N VAL A 472 -0.36 8.44 -4.57
CA VAL A 472 0.86 8.28 -3.77
C VAL A 472 1.77 7.29 -4.50
N GLN A 473 2.87 7.79 -5.06
CA GLN A 473 3.84 7.00 -5.82
C GLN A 473 5.00 6.56 -4.92
N ILE A 474 5.07 5.26 -4.63
CA ILE A 474 6.11 4.63 -3.83
C ILE A 474 7.18 4.08 -4.79
N GLN A 475 8.32 4.76 -4.87
CA GLN A 475 9.37 4.45 -5.84
C GLN A 475 10.41 3.45 -5.33
N ASN A 476 10.61 3.37 -4.00
CA ASN A 476 11.64 2.55 -3.36
C ASN A 476 11.13 1.89 -2.07
N TRP A 477 11.95 1.00 -1.51
CA TRP A 477 11.63 0.17 -0.34
C TRP A 477 11.61 0.97 0.98
N ASP A 478 11.13 0.30 2.03
CA ASP A 478 11.15 0.77 3.42
C ASP A 478 10.30 2.02 3.69
N VAL A 479 9.25 2.26 2.90
CA VAL A 479 8.28 3.32 3.18
C VAL A 479 7.36 2.90 4.34
N ARG A 480 7.18 3.76 5.33
CA ARG A 480 6.37 3.45 6.52
C ARG A 480 5.34 4.54 6.80
N PHE A 481 4.11 4.13 7.00
CA PHE A 481 3.01 4.96 7.47
C PHE A 481 2.61 4.50 8.87
N ASN A 482 2.51 5.43 9.83
CA ASN A 482 2.19 5.08 11.21
C ASN A 482 1.22 6.07 11.86
N GLY A 483 0.63 5.64 12.98
CA GLY A 483 -0.21 6.48 13.83
C GLY A 483 -1.56 6.84 13.20
N ARG A 484 -2.19 7.90 13.71
CA ARG A 484 -3.53 8.36 13.30
C ARG A 484 -3.45 9.14 12.00
N LEU A 485 -3.29 8.40 10.91
CA LEU A 485 -3.08 8.93 9.57
C LEU A 485 -4.12 8.36 8.61
N CYS A 486 -4.84 9.25 7.90
CA CYS A 486 -5.65 8.89 6.75
C CYS A 486 -4.90 9.21 5.46
N ILE A 487 -4.84 8.24 4.55
CA ILE A 487 -4.17 8.37 3.24
C ILE A 487 -5.21 8.21 2.14
N THR A 488 -5.16 9.09 1.13
CA THR A 488 -6.07 9.03 -0.02
C THR A 488 -5.32 9.12 -1.34
N GLY A 489 -6.03 8.82 -2.42
CA GLY A 489 -5.47 8.75 -3.78
C GLY A 489 -4.97 7.34 -4.12
N LYS A 490 -4.75 7.08 -5.41
CA LYS A 490 -4.28 5.75 -5.83
C LYS A 490 -2.90 5.46 -5.24
N ILE A 491 -2.65 4.23 -4.82
CA ILE A 491 -1.32 3.81 -4.38
C ILE A 491 -0.63 3.16 -5.58
N SER A 492 0.56 3.65 -5.93
CA SER A 492 1.36 3.14 -7.04
C SER A 492 2.71 2.64 -6.54
N CYS A 493 2.90 1.32 -6.55
CA CYS A 493 4.14 0.64 -6.19
C CYS A 493 4.38 -0.56 -7.14
N SER A 494 5.63 -0.94 -7.35
CA SER A 494 5.97 -2.13 -8.15
C SER A 494 5.90 -3.44 -7.36
N ASN A 495 5.87 -3.35 -6.03
CA ASN A 495 5.69 -4.47 -5.13
C ASN A 495 4.99 -3.96 -3.84
N PRO A 496 3.92 -4.64 -3.36
CA PRO A 496 3.21 -4.24 -2.15
C PRO A 496 4.08 -4.26 -0.88
N ASP A 497 5.19 -5.00 -0.87
CA ASP A 497 6.13 -5.05 0.27
C ASP A 497 7.00 -3.78 0.40
N MET A 498 6.93 -2.86 -0.57
CA MET A 498 7.69 -1.60 -0.54
C MET A 498 7.22 -0.65 0.57
N TYR A 499 5.99 -0.82 1.05
CA TYR A 499 5.46 -0.02 2.15
C TYR A 499 4.78 -0.86 3.24
N GLN A 500 4.70 -0.27 4.42
CA GLN A 500 4.01 -0.81 5.58
C GLN A 500 3.13 0.26 6.20
N ALA A 501 1.91 -0.10 6.58
CA ALA A 501 0.97 0.74 7.29
C ALA A 501 0.68 0.17 8.67
N GLY A 502 0.88 0.98 9.71
CA GLY A 502 0.56 0.62 11.09
C GLY A 502 -0.95 0.44 11.33
N SER A 503 -1.32 -0.16 12.45
CA SER A 503 -2.70 -0.56 12.77
C SER A 503 -3.72 0.60 12.93
N GLU A 504 -3.25 1.82 13.18
CA GLU A 504 -4.07 3.04 13.24
C GLU A 504 -4.17 3.78 11.90
N VAL A 505 -3.35 3.41 10.90
CA VAL A 505 -3.40 4.02 9.57
C VAL A 505 -4.62 3.52 8.81
N THR A 506 -5.29 4.44 8.10
CA THR A 506 -6.41 4.10 7.21
C THR A 506 -6.16 4.63 5.81
N PHE A 507 -6.53 3.84 4.82
CA PHE A 507 -6.67 4.28 3.43
C PHE A 507 -8.14 4.52 3.11
N SER A 508 -8.44 5.49 2.23
CA SER A 508 -9.82 5.81 1.86
C SER A 508 -9.91 6.44 0.47
N GLU A 509 -10.93 6.08 -0.29
CA GLU A 509 -11.32 6.77 -1.53
C GLU A 509 -12.14 8.03 -1.22
N SER A 510 -12.90 8.00 -0.13
CA SER A 510 -13.78 9.09 0.29
C SER A 510 -13.65 9.30 1.80
N PRO A 511 -12.58 9.99 2.25
CA PRO A 511 -12.27 10.13 3.66
C PRO A 511 -13.34 10.97 4.37
N ASP A 512 -13.64 10.61 5.61
CA ASP A 512 -14.38 11.47 6.54
C ASP A 512 -13.41 12.22 7.46
N VAL A 513 -12.53 13.04 6.85
CA VAL A 513 -11.55 13.84 7.59
C VAL A 513 -11.74 15.32 7.30
N ILE A 514 -11.89 16.11 8.37
CA ILE A 514 -11.99 17.57 8.34
C ILE A 514 -10.67 18.12 8.87
N ILE A 515 -10.07 19.02 8.12
CA ILE A 515 -8.87 19.75 8.50
C ILE A 515 -9.22 21.23 8.53
N THR A 516 -8.80 21.97 9.57
CA THR A 516 -8.96 23.43 9.62
C THR A 516 -7.59 24.06 9.77
N GLY A 517 -7.20 24.85 8.78
CA GLY A 517 -5.96 25.62 8.81
C GLY A 517 -6.03 26.79 9.78
N CYS A 518 -4.86 27.29 10.19
CA CYS A 518 -4.72 28.44 11.08
C CYS A 518 -5.36 29.74 10.54
N ASN A 519 -5.53 29.86 9.22
CA ASN A 519 -6.15 31.01 8.56
C ASN A 519 -7.68 30.88 8.43
N GLY A 520 -8.28 29.81 8.97
CA GLY A 520 -9.72 29.56 8.92
C GLY A 520 -10.18 28.72 7.72
N LYS A 521 -9.36 28.56 6.68
CA LYS A 521 -9.66 27.65 5.55
C LYS A 521 -9.79 26.21 6.05
N ALA A 522 -10.64 25.42 5.43
CA ALA A 522 -10.88 24.04 5.84
C ALA A 522 -10.90 23.08 4.65
N GLU A 523 -10.38 21.87 4.86
CA GLU A 523 -10.69 20.73 4.00
C GLU A 523 -11.88 20.02 4.62
N VAL A 524 -12.99 19.90 3.88
CA VAL A 524 -14.18 19.17 4.31
C VAL A 524 -14.46 18.00 3.36
N PRO A 525 -14.95 16.86 3.86
CA PRO A 525 -15.41 15.77 3.03
C PRO A 525 -16.55 16.18 2.10
N ASP A 526 -16.69 15.47 0.98
CA ASP A 526 -17.83 15.63 0.10
C ASP A 526 -19.16 15.34 0.84
N PRO A 527 -20.27 16.00 0.44
CA PRO A 527 -21.58 15.71 1.00
C PRO A 527 -21.94 14.23 0.84
N ALA A 528 -22.02 13.53 1.97
CA ALA A 528 -22.34 12.12 1.98
C ALA A 528 -23.87 11.91 1.88
N PRO A 529 -24.35 10.87 1.16
CA PRO A 529 -25.77 10.56 1.07
C PRO A 529 -26.37 10.22 2.45
N GLU A 530 -27.71 10.20 2.53
CA GLU A 530 -28.42 9.74 3.72
C GLU A 530 -28.08 8.28 4.04
N PRO A 531 -27.92 7.92 5.33
CA PRO A 531 -27.52 6.58 5.72
C PRO A 531 -28.61 5.55 5.39
N SER A 532 -28.21 4.42 4.82
CA SER A 532 -29.10 3.30 4.57
C SER A 532 -28.40 1.95 4.77
N ASP A 533 -29.18 0.91 5.04
CA ASP A 533 -28.65 -0.46 5.09
C ASP A 533 -28.15 -0.90 3.71
N PRO A 534 -27.13 -1.76 3.62
CA PRO A 534 -26.70 -2.34 2.36
C PRO A 534 -27.83 -3.18 1.74
N VAL A 535 -27.77 -3.33 0.42
CA VAL A 535 -28.74 -4.16 -0.32
C VAL A 535 -28.45 -5.63 -0.07
N PHE A 536 -29.46 -6.37 0.38
CA PHE A 536 -29.40 -7.82 0.59
C PHE A 536 -30.06 -8.60 -0.57
N PRO A 537 -29.56 -9.82 -0.89
CA PRO A 537 -28.40 -10.47 -0.28
C PRO A 537 -27.09 -9.80 -0.73
N ILE A 538 -26.08 -9.82 0.15
CA ILE A 538 -24.72 -9.44 -0.21
C ILE A 538 -24.14 -10.54 -1.07
N ILE A 539 -23.65 -10.16 -2.24
CA ILE A 539 -22.97 -11.06 -3.18
C ILE A 539 -21.47 -11.00 -2.93
N VAL A 540 -20.86 -12.16 -2.72
CA VAL A 540 -19.41 -12.33 -2.63
C VAL A 540 -18.99 -13.24 -3.78
N ASP A 541 -18.15 -12.71 -4.68
CA ASP A 541 -17.62 -13.45 -5.83
C ASP A 541 -16.11 -13.62 -5.63
N ASP A 542 -15.71 -14.84 -5.30
CA ASP A 542 -14.31 -15.22 -5.18
C ASP A 542 -13.81 -15.69 -6.54
N ASN A 543 -13.02 -14.84 -7.18
CA ASN A 543 -12.49 -15.02 -8.52
C ASN A 543 -11.12 -15.73 -8.54
N HIS A 544 -10.64 -16.21 -7.39
CA HIS A 544 -9.42 -17.01 -7.37
C HIS A 544 -9.63 -18.34 -8.09
N ASN A 545 -8.62 -18.71 -8.88
CA ASN A 545 -8.54 -20.06 -9.41
C ASN A 545 -7.87 -20.97 -8.38
N TYR A 546 -8.51 -22.09 -8.07
CA TYR A 546 -7.92 -23.15 -7.28
C TYR A 546 -7.82 -24.40 -8.14
N THR A 547 -6.60 -24.85 -8.40
CA THR A 547 -6.35 -26.03 -9.23
C THR A 547 -6.10 -27.25 -8.36
N TYR A 548 -6.93 -28.27 -8.51
CA TYR A 548 -6.81 -29.58 -7.89
C TYR A 548 -6.13 -30.53 -8.88
N LEU A 549 -5.10 -31.22 -8.39
CA LEU A 549 -4.27 -32.16 -9.15
C LEU A 549 -4.37 -33.52 -8.47
N PHE A 550 -4.64 -34.56 -9.25
CA PHE A 550 -4.75 -35.93 -8.74
C PHE A 550 -3.90 -36.90 -9.52
N GLU A 551 -3.46 -37.94 -8.83
CA GLU A 551 -2.98 -39.23 -9.34
C GLU A 551 -4.10 -40.29 -9.25
N ASP A 552 -4.09 -41.31 -10.11
CA ASP A 552 -5.16 -42.30 -10.23
C ASP A 552 -4.82 -43.70 -9.65
N GLN A 553 -3.56 -43.93 -9.27
CA GLN A 553 -3.03 -45.26 -8.94
C GLN A 553 -3.12 -45.64 -7.46
N TRP A 554 -3.71 -44.80 -6.59
CA TRP A 554 -3.84 -45.10 -5.16
C TRP A 554 -4.42 -46.51 -4.92
N PRO A 555 -3.81 -47.34 -4.05
CA PRO A 555 -2.77 -47.02 -3.06
C PRO A 555 -1.31 -47.20 -3.55
N LEU A 556 -1.08 -47.30 -4.85
CA LEU A 556 0.26 -47.29 -5.48
C LEU A 556 0.60 -45.89 -5.98
N TYR A 557 1.89 -45.63 -6.19
CA TYR A 557 2.34 -44.28 -6.54
C TYR A 557 1.97 -43.81 -7.94
N GLY A 558 2.08 -44.67 -8.96
CA GLY A 558 2.03 -44.22 -10.35
C GLY A 558 3.34 -43.59 -10.81
N ASP A 559 3.26 -42.74 -11.83
CA ASP A 559 4.36 -41.99 -12.44
C ASP A 559 4.53 -40.57 -11.87
N TYR A 560 3.56 -40.09 -11.07
CA TYR A 560 3.68 -38.90 -10.23
C TYR A 560 3.89 -37.59 -11.02
N ASP A 561 3.21 -37.49 -12.16
CA ASP A 561 3.19 -36.30 -13.00
C ASP A 561 2.09 -35.30 -12.59
N MET A 562 1.19 -35.69 -11.68
CA MET A 562 0.11 -34.90 -11.09
C MET A 562 -0.88 -34.36 -12.14
N ASN A 563 -1.13 -35.12 -13.21
CA ASN A 563 -2.03 -34.70 -14.28
C ASN A 563 -3.17 -35.69 -14.61
N ASP A 564 -3.26 -36.83 -13.91
CA ASP A 564 -4.27 -37.86 -14.18
C ASP A 564 -5.69 -37.28 -14.22
N ILE A 565 -6.00 -36.40 -13.27
CA ILE A 565 -7.14 -35.47 -13.34
C ILE A 565 -6.68 -34.09 -12.87
N VAL A 566 -6.98 -33.07 -13.68
CA VAL A 566 -6.77 -31.66 -13.33
C VAL A 566 -8.12 -30.94 -13.35
N LEU A 567 -8.53 -30.43 -12.18
CA LEU A 567 -9.77 -29.67 -12.01
C LEU A 567 -9.46 -28.24 -11.56
N GLU A 568 -10.11 -27.25 -12.14
CA GLU A 568 -9.97 -25.84 -11.77
C GLU A 568 -11.31 -25.30 -11.26
N VAL A 569 -11.35 -24.83 -10.02
CA VAL A 569 -12.48 -24.03 -9.53
C VAL A 569 -12.31 -22.63 -10.09
N LYS A 570 -13.20 -22.22 -11.00
CA LYS A 570 -13.15 -20.92 -11.71
C LYS A 570 -13.99 -19.83 -11.09
N LYS A 571 -15.05 -20.24 -10.38
CA LYS A 571 -16.01 -19.32 -9.78
C LYS A 571 -16.58 -19.93 -8.53
N ARG A 572 -16.51 -19.17 -7.45
CA ARG A 572 -17.09 -19.50 -6.17
C ARG A 572 -17.86 -18.27 -5.68
N LYS A 573 -19.19 -18.33 -5.75
CA LYS A 573 -20.04 -17.19 -5.42
C LYS A 573 -21.02 -17.56 -4.31
N ILE A 574 -21.07 -16.74 -3.26
CA ILE A 574 -22.04 -16.87 -2.16
C ILE A 574 -22.96 -15.66 -2.10
N SER A 575 -24.24 -15.92 -1.78
CA SER A 575 -25.22 -14.90 -1.44
C SER A 575 -25.49 -14.97 0.07
N ILE A 576 -25.33 -13.85 0.76
CA ILE A 576 -25.37 -13.76 2.22
C ILE A 576 -26.53 -12.85 2.66
N ASP A 577 -27.29 -13.27 3.68
CA ASP A 577 -28.35 -12.46 4.28
C ASP A 577 -27.83 -11.47 5.33
N LYS A 578 -28.75 -10.71 5.96
CA LYS A 578 -28.43 -9.75 7.03
C LYS A 578 -27.89 -10.37 8.33
N HIS A 579 -27.95 -11.70 8.46
CA HIS A 579 -27.44 -12.45 9.61
C HIS A 579 -26.11 -13.13 9.30
N ASN A 580 -25.45 -12.75 8.20
CA ASN A 580 -24.23 -13.37 7.69
C ASN A 580 -24.39 -14.88 7.40
N LYS A 581 -25.59 -15.32 7.00
CA LYS A 581 -25.87 -16.71 6.61
C LYS A 581 -25.98 -16.86 5.10
N VAL A 582 -25.45 -17.96 4.57
CA VAL A 582 -25.44 -18.23 3.13
C VAL A 582 -26.80 -18.75 2.70
N THR A 583 -27.46 -18.05 1.78
CA THR A 583 -28.73 -18.47 1.20
C THR A 583 -28.56 -19.21 -0.13
N GLU A 584 -27.50 -18.89 -0.88
CA GLU A 584 -27.18 -19.51 -2.17
C GLU A 584 -25.67 -19.62 -2.36
N PHE A 585 -25.23 -20.73 -2.95
CA PHE A 585 -23.83 -20.98 -3.32
C PHE A 585 -23.74 -21.51 -4.75
N ASP A 586 -23.09 -20.75 -5.62
CA ASP A 586 -22.78 -21.13 -6.99
C ASP A 586 -21.31 -21.56 -7.10
N LEU A 587 -21.07 -22.75 -7.66
CA LEU A 587 -19.72 -23.25 -7.92
C LEU A 587 -19.57 -23.64 -9.39
N SER A 588 -18.42 -23.27 -9.97
CA SER A 588 -18.02 -23.65 -11.32
C SER A 588 -16.70 -24.38 -11.30
N VAL A 589 -16.69 -25.64 -11.74
CA VAL A 589 -15.51 -26.50 -11.76
C VAL A 589 -15.24 -26.97 -13.18
N GLU A 590 -14.05 -26.66 -13.69
CA GLU A 590 -13.62 -27.04 -15.03
C GLU A 590 -12.70 -28.26 -15.00
N LEU A 591 -12.98 -29.27 -15.82
CA LEU A 591 -12.05 -30.35 -16.12
C LEU A 591 -11.07 -29.91 -17.19
N ARG A 592 -9.80 -29.75 -16.79
CA ARG A 592 -8.72 -29.19 -17.61
C ARG A 592 -7.94 -30.26 -18.39
N ALA A 593 -7.70 -31.40 -17.74
CA ALA A 593 -6.93 -32.51 -18.30
C ALA A 593 -7.35 -33.86 -17.72
N VAL A 594 -7.09 -34.90 -18.49
CA VAL A 594 -7.29 -36.32 -18.13
C VAL A 594 -6.05 -37.08 -18.60
N GLY A 595 -5.08 -37.25 -17.70
CA GLY A 595 -3.87 -38.09 -17.89
C GLY A 595 -4.09 -39.57 -17.58
N ALA A 596 -5.29 -39.96 -17.15
CA ALA A 596 -5.58 -41.34 -16.81
C ALA A 596 -6.16 -42.16 -17.97
N GLN A 597 -5.77 -43.43 -18.08
CA GLN A 597 -6.49 -44.39 -18.96
C GLN A 597 -7.77 -44.95 -18.30
N LYS A 598 -7.89 -44.85 -16.98
CA LYS A 598 -9.03 -45.39 -16.23
C LYS A 598 -10.29 -44.58 -16.46
N THR A 599 -11.44 -45.20 -16.30
CA THR A 599 -12.70 -44.46 -16.15
C THR A 599 -12.73 -43.80 -14.78
N ILE A 600 -12.48 -42.49 -14.75
CA ILE A 600 -12.48 -41.71 -13.51
C ILE A 600 -13.72 -40.85 -13.42
N ALA A 601 -14.36 -40.85 -12.25
CA ALA A 601 -15.42 -39.93 -11.89
C ALA A 601 -14.95 -38.93 -10.85
N ALA A 602 -15.69 -37.84 -10.64
CA ALA A 602 -15.39 -36.90 -9.56
C ALA A 602 -16.66 -36.39 -8.87
N ALA A 603 -16.50 -35.99 -7.61
CA ALA A 603 -17.53 -35.38 -6.80
C ALA A 603 -16.90 -34.42 -5.78
N ILE A 604 -17.73 -33.61 -5.13
CA ILE A 604 -17.34 -32.73 -4.03
C ILE A 604 -18.12 -33.13 -2.80
N MET A 605 -17.42 -33.42 -1.71
CA MET A 605 -18.00 -33.47 -0.37
C MET A 605 -17.85 -32.10 0.29
N PHE A 606 -18.94 -31.58 0.85
CA PHE A 606 -18.93 -30.34 1.61
C PHE A 606 -18.77 -30.66 3.09
N ASP A 607 -17.53 -30.57 3.60
CA ASP A 607 -17.17 -31.19 4.88
C ASP A 607 -17.89 -30.59 6.10
N GLU A 608 -18.42 -29.37 5.98
CA GLU A 608 -19.15 -28.66 7.02
C GLU A 608 -20.65 -28.52 6.72
N ILE A 609 -21.15 -29.17 5.66
CA ILE A 609 -22.57 -29.15 5.28
C ILE A 609 -23.17 -30.55 5.47
N PRO A 610 -23.94 -30.79 6.54
CA PRO A 610 -24.67 -32.04 6.71
C PRO A 610 -25.60 -32.30 5.51
N ALA A 611 -25.71 -33.55 5.07
CA ALA A 611 -26.61 -33.91 3.97
C ALA A 611 -28.07 -33.49 4.24
N SER A 612 -28.48 -33.48 5.51
CA SER A 612 -29.81 -33.02 5.96
C SER A 612 -30.03 -31.51 5.86
N ALA A 613 -28.97 -30.70 5.73
CA ALA A 613 -29.08 -29.24 5.58
C ALA A 613 -29.43 -28.83 4.14
N VAL A 614 -29.26 -29.73 3.17
CA VAL A 614 -29.65 -29.50 1.77
C VAL A 614 -31.14 -29.81 1.61
N THR A 615 -31.98 -28.80 1.85
CA THR A 615 -33.44 -28.95 1.80
C THR A 615 -34.03 -28.74 0.41
N GLN A 616 -33.29 -28.08 -0.48
CA GLN A 616 -33.66 -27.82 -1.87
C GLN A 616 -32.78 -28.63 -2.83
N ALA A 617 -33.32 -28.99 -4.00
CA ALA A 617 -32.58 -29.79 -4.96
C ALA A 617 -31.42 -28.98 -5.57
N VAL A 618 -30.22 -29.58 -5.60
CA VAL A 618 -29.07 -29.02 -6.31
C VAL A 618 -29.43 -28.87 -7.79
N THR A 619 -29.25 -27.66 -8.31
CA THR A 619 -29.56 -27.32 -9.70
C THR A 619 -28.27 -27.28 -10.49
N TYR A 620 -28.21 -28.03 -11.58
CA TYR A 620 -27.11 -27.97 -12.54
C TYR A 620 -27.50 -27.08 -13.73
N ALA A 621 -26.53 -26.35 -14.27
CA ALA A 621 -26.72 -25.62 -15.52
C ALA A 621 -26.75 -26.56 -16.73
N ASP A 622 -27.16 -26.04 -17.89
CA ASP A 622 -27.07 -26.70 -19.21
C ASP A 622 -27.74 -28.08 -19.32
N ASN A 623 -28.74 -28.34 -18.46
CA ASN A 623 -29.39 -29.66 -18.31
C ASN A 623 -28.40 -30.81 -18.05
N TYR A 624 -27.24 -30.50 -17.48
CA TYR A 624 -26.26 -31.49 -17.09
C TYR A 624 -26.71 -32.23 -15.82
N GLN A 625 -26.60 -33.55 -15.77
CA GLN A 625 -26.80 -34.30 -14.52
C GLN A 625 -26.00 -35.61 -14.54
N PRO A 626 -25.20 -35.90 -13.49
CA PRO A 626 -24.56 -37.20 -13.33
C PRO A 626 -25.59 -38.33 -13.16
N VAL A 627 -25.39 -39.46 -13.83
CA VAL A 627 -26.34 -40.59 -13.86
C VAL A 627 -25.87 -41.82 -13.09
N SER A 628 -24.57 -41.94 -12.81
CA SER A 628 -23.99 -43.15 -12.20
C SER A 628 -23.91 -43.11 -10.67
N PHE A 629 -24.37 -42.00 -10.07
CA PHE A 629 -24.45 -41.82 -8.62
C PHE A 629 -25.88 -42.14 -8.13
N GLU A 630 -25.99 -42.78 -6.97
CA GLU A 630 -27.30 -42.98 -6.33
C GLU A 630 -27.71 -41.71 -5.59
N LEU A 631 -28.59 -40.91 -6.21
CA LEU A 631 -28.99 -39.61 -5.68
C LEU A 631 -30.28 -39.67 -4.83
N THR A 632 -30.38 -38.75 -3.87
CA THR A 632 -31.61 -38.36 -3.17
C THR A 632 -32.54 -37.55 -4.08
N ASP A 633 -33.74 -37.21 -3.61
CA ASP A 633 -34.63 -36.26 -4.30
C ASP A 633 -34.08 -34.82 -4.32
N LYS A 634 -32.97 -34.57 -3.61
CA LYS A 634 -32.26 -33.28 -3.57
C LYS A 634 -31.03 -33.23 -4.47
N ASN A 635 -30.81 -34.26 -5.29
CA ASN A 635 -29.65 -34.40 -6.19
C ASN A 635 -28.27 -34.44 -5.49
N ILE A 636 -28.23 -34.83 -4.20
CA ILE A 636 -26.99 -35.19 -3.48
C ILE A 636 -26.90 -36.72 -3.33
N GLU A 637 -25.69 -37.25 -3.20
CA GLU A 637 -25.47 -38.70 -3.08
C GLU A 637 -26.05 -39.28 -1.77
N LYS A 638 -26.71 -40.44 -1.89
CA LYS A 638 -27.29 -41.17 -0.76
C LYS A 638 -26.23 -41.84 0.10
N GLY A 639 -26.57 -42.05 1.39
CA GLY A 639 -25.73 -42.79 2.32
C GLY A 639 -24.55 -42.00 2.90
N GLN A 640 -24.50 -40.70 2.64
CA GLN A 640 -23.48 -39.78 3.13
C GLN A 640 -23.99 -39.01 4.36
N GLU A 641 -23.08 -38.69 5.29
CA GLU A 641 -23.39 -37.82 6.44
C GLU A 641 -23.36 -36.34 6.03
N TYR A 642 -22.46 -36.02 5.11
CA TYR A 642 -22.26 -34.69 4.55
C TYR A 642 -22.76 -34.63 3.11
N ALA A 643 -23.11 -33.43 2.64
CA ALA A 643 -23.58 -33.25 1.29
C ALA A 643 -22.47 -33.61 0.29
N VAL A 644 -22.75 -34.57 -0.59
CA VAL A 644 -21.86 -34.94 -1.70
C VAL A 644 -22.57 -34.62 -3.02
N VAL A 645 -22.00 -33.70 -3.79
CA VAL A 645 -22.51 -33.27 -5.10
C VAL A 645 -21.60 -33.87 -6.18
N PRO A 646 -22.12 -34.76 -7.04
CA PRO A 646 -21.31 -35.32 -8.10
C PRO A 646 -21.00 -34.29 -9.19
N LEU A 647 -19.76 -34.34 -9.70
CA LEU A 647 -19.27 -33.48 -10.78
C LEU A 647 -19.42 -34.15 -12.13
N PHE A 648 -18.95 -35.40 -12.27
CA PHE A 648 -19.10 -36.17 -13.50
C PHE A 648 -18.93 -37.67 -13.29
N ASP A 649 -19.57 -38.46 -14.17
CA ASP A 649 -19.52 -39.92 -14.14
C ASP A 649 -18.25 -40.51 -14.75
N ASN A 650 -17.75 -39.88 -15.81
CA ASN A 650 -16.57 -40.30 -16.58
C ASN A 650 -15.88 -39.08 -17.20
N ALA A 651 -14.64 -38.82 -16.79
CA ALA A 651 -13.82 -37.70 -17.25
C ALA A 651 -13.65 -37.68 -18.79
N HIS A 652 -13.41 -38.84 -19.41
CA HIS A 652 -13.24 -38.95 -20.86
C HIS A 652 -14.52 -38.60 -21.60
N THR A 653 -15.66 -39.11 -21.12
CA THR A 653 -16.97 -38.82 -21.73
C THR A 653 -17.34 -37.36 -21.59
N LEU A 654 -17.08 -36.75 -20.42
CA LEU A 654 -17.27 -35.31 -20.23
C LEU A 654 -16.44 -34.53 -21.25
N MET A 655 -15.15 -34.85 -21.38
CA MET A 655 -14.26 -34.28 -22.37
C MET A 655 -14.54 -34.75 -23.81
N GLU A 656 -15.65 -35.44 -24.11
CA GLU A 656 -16.00 -35.87 -25.47
C GLU A 656 -14.86 -36.64 -26.18
N ARG A 657 -14.20 -37.53 -25.43
CA ARG A 657 -13.10 -38.39 -25.91
C ARG A 657 -13.34 -39.86 -25.59
N PRO A 658 -12.78 -40.79 -26.39
CA PRO A 658 -12.86 -42.21 -26.08
C PRO A 658 -12.26 -42.50 -24.69
N THR A 659 -12.88 -43.41 -23.94
CA THR A 659 -12.31 -43.88 -22.67
C THR A 659 -10.93 -44.49 -22.90
N GLY A 660 -9.95 -44.15 -22.05
CA GLY A 660 -8.56 -44.57 -22.19
C GLY A 660 -7.66 -43.59 -22.96
N SER A 661 -8.19 -42.43 -23.35
CA SER A 661 -7.44 -41.41 -24.09
C SER A 661 -6.83 -40.40 -23.14
N PHE A 662 -5.54 -40.12 -23.29
CA PHE A 662 -4.90 -38.96 -22.66
C PHE A 662 -5.41 -37.68 -23.31
N VAL A 663 -5.99 -36.77 -22.52
CA VAL A 663 -6.58 -35.51 -22.97
C VAL A 663 -5.86 -34.36 -22.29
N ASN A 664 -5.24 -33.48 -23.09
CA ASN A 664 -4.50 -32.31 -22.63
C ASN A 664 -3.28 -32.62 -21.73
N THR A 665 -2.66 -33.79 -21.86
CA THR A 665 -1.42 -34.14 -21.15
C THR A 665 -0.28 -34.53 -22.10
N VAL A 666 -0.59 -34.91 -23.35
CA VAL A 666 0.40 -35.30 -24.36
C VAL A 666 0.55 -34.20 -25.42
N SER A 667 1.76 -33.68 -25.59
CA SER A 667 2.04 -32.61 -26.56
C SER A 667 1.71 -33.03 -28.00
N GLY A 668 0.93 -32.22 -28.72
CA GLY A 668 0.59 -32.46 -30.13
C GLY A 668 -0.37 -33.64 -30.38
N SER A 669 -1.02 -34.15 -29.34
CA SER A 669 -2.01 -35.24 -29.45
C SER A 669 -3.32 -34.74 -30.08
N ASP A 670 -3.90 -35.53 -30.99
CA ASP A 670 -5.23 -35.26 -31.58
C ASP A 670 -6.36 -35.32 -30.54
N ASN A 671 -6.10 -35.93 -29.37
CA ASN A 671 -7.06 -35.96 -28.28
C ASN A 671 -7.13 -34.63 -27.50
N ASN A 672 -6.16 -33.73 -27.65
CA ASN A 672 -6.15 -32.44 -26.97
C ASN A 672 -7.37 -31.59 -27.37
N GLN A 673 -7.85 -30.79 -26.42
CA GLN A 673 -9.03 -29.94 -26.55
C GLN A 673 -8.77 -28.54 -26.03
N LYS A 674 -9.05 -27.56 -26.90
CA LYS A 674 -9.04 -26.14 -26.54
C LYS A 674 -10.22 -25.74 -25.66
N ASN A 675 -11.40 -26.33 -25.91
CA ASN A 675 -12.63 -26.05 -25.16
C ASN A 675 -12.84 -27.13 -24.11
N THR A 676 -12.29 -26.90 -22.93
CA THR A 676 -12.51 -27.69 -21.71
C THR A 676 -13.97 -27.59 -21.24
N LYS A 677 -14.38 -28.50 -20.35
CA LYS A 677 -15.76 -28.60 -19.89
C LYS A 677 -15.90 -28.13 -18.46
N THR A 678 -16.86 -27.22 -18.24
CA THR A 678 -17.17 -26.67 -16.92
C THR A 678 -18.51 -27.20 -16.44
N ILE A 679 -18.55 -27.67 -15.20
CA ILE A 679 -19.77 -28.02 -14.49
C ILE A 679 -20.13 -26.86 -13.58
N HIS A 680 -21.38 -26.41 -13.70
CA HIS A 680 -21.94 -25.35 -12.87
C HIS A 680 -23.10 -25.93 -12.07
N PHE A 681 -23.08 -25.75 -10.75
CA PHE A 681 -24.22 -26.09 -9.91
C PHE A 681 -24.46 -25.03 -8.84
N THR A 682 -25.69 -25.01 -8.34
CA THR A 682 -26.14 -24.12 -7.27
C THR A 682 -26.72 -24.92 -6.11
N LEU A 683 -26.24 -24.65 -4.89
CA LEU A 683 -26.90 -25.04 -3.64
C LEU A 683 -27.72 -23.88 -3.09
N ARG A 684 -28.88 -24.20 -2.52
CA ARG A 684 -29.77 -23.22 -1.86
C ARG A 684 -30.13 -23.72 -0.48
N PHE A 685 -30.12 -22.81 0.48
CA PHE A 685 -30.37 -23.12 1.89
C PHE A 685 -31.57 -22.33 2.39
N ASP A 686 -32.48 -23.02 3.08
CA ASP A 686 -33.53 -22.35 3.84
C ASP A 686 -32.94 -21.70 5.08
N SER A 687 -33.50 -20.56 5.50
CA SER A 687 -32.94 -19.74 6.60
C SER A 687 -32.77 -20.51 7.92
N SER A 688 -33.55 -21.57 8.17
CA SER A 688 -33.44 -22.37 9.40
C SER A 688 -32.20 -23.28 9.47
N VAL A 689 -31.57 -23.56 8.32
CA VAL A 689 -30.41 -24.46 8.20
C VAL A 689 -29.24 -23.81 7.45
N ALA A 690 -29.36 -22.53 7.10
CA ALA A 690 -28.36 -21.78 6.36
C ALA A 690 -27.01 -21.74 7.11
N PRO A 691 -25.91 -22.18 6.47
CA PRO A 691 -24.60 -22.23 7.10
C PRO A 691 -23.96 -20.82 7.17
N SER A 692 -22.87 -20.68 7.93
CA SER A 692 -21.96 -19.53 7.75
C SER A 692 -21.19 -19.68 6.44
N SER A 693 -20.61 -18.58 5.95
CA SER A 693 -19.71 -18.58 4.78
C SER A 693 -18.50 -19.50 4.96
N ASP A 694 -18.03 -19.66 6.20
CA ASP A 694 -16.87 -20.48 6.55
C ASP A 694 -17.05 -21.94 6.12
N ALA A 695 -18.26 -22.50 6.25
CA ALA A 695 -18.56 -23.88 5.87
C ALA A 695 -18.43 -24.16 4.35
N LEU A 696 -18.31 -23.10 3.55
CA LEU A 696 -18.19 -23.15 2.09
C LEU A 696 -16.91 -22.47 1.61
N ASN A 697 -15.92 -22.26 2.49
CA ASN A 697 -14.59 -21.80 2.07
C ASN A 697 -13.87 -22.91 1.27
N ILE A 698 -12.82 -22.55 0.53
CA ILE A 698 -12.13 -23.49 -0.38
C ILE A 698 -11.53 -24.70 0.35
N ASN A 699 -11.10 -24.52 1.62
CA ASN A 699 -10.56 -25.59 2.45
C ASN A 699 -11.64 -26.58 2.94
N ASN A 700 -12.91 -26.25 2.78
CA ASN A 700 -14.05 -27.13 3.09
C ASN A 700 -14.68 -27.75 1.83
N LEU A 701 -14.10 -27.49 0.64
CA LEU A 701 -14.47 -28.12 -0.63
C LEU A 701 -13.61 -29.34 -0.87
N ASN A 702 -14.03 -30.47 -0.31
CA ASN A 702 -13.35 -31.75 -0.44
C ASN A 702 -13.67 -32.38 -1.80
N ILE A 703 -12.98 -31.92 -2.84
CA ILE A 703 -13.02 -32.51 -4.18
C ILE A 703 -12.27 -33.83 -4.17
N PHE A 704 -12.86 -34.86 -4.76
CA PHE A 704 -12.24 -36.19 -4.86
C PHE A 704 -12.60 -36.89 -6.16
N ILE A 705 -11.76 -37.85 -6.54
CA ILE A 705 -11.96 -38.70 -7.71
C ILE A 705 -12.27 -40.14 -7.31
N ILE A 706 -12.97 -40.87 -8.19
CA ILE A 706 -13.34 -42.27 -8.01
C ILE A 706 -12.75 -43.07 -9.17
N THR A 707 -11.88 -44.03 -8.86
CA THR A 707 -11.13 -44.83 -9.86
C THR A 707 -11.68 -46.25 -10.02
N ASP A 708 -12.51 -46.71 -9.08
CA ASP A 708 -13.20 -48.01 -9.13
C ASP A 708 -14.55 -47.90 -8.39
N ARG A 709 -15.64 -48.30 -9.05
CA ARG A 709 -17.04 -48.21 -8.55
C ARG A 709 -17.58 -49.52 -7.98
N GLY A 710 -16.73 -50.42 -7.50
CA GLY A 710 -17.14 -51.62 -6.77
C GLY A 710 -18.02 -51.33 -5.53
N SER A 711 -18.53 -52.39 -4.89
CA SER A 711 -19.42 -52.30 -3.71
C SER A 711 -18.83 -51.50 -2.53
N LYS A 712 -17.50 -51.39 -2.46
CA LYS A 712 -16.76 -50.32 -1.77
C LYS A 712 -15.87 -49.63 -2.79
N ARG A 713 -16.12 -48.36 -3.08
CA ARG A 713 -15.45 -47.67 -4.19
C ARG A 713 -14.08 -47.14 -3.79
N LYS A 714 -13.14 -47.11 -4.73
CA LYS A 714 -11.82 -46.48 -4.52
C LYS A 714 -11.94 -44.98 -4.77
N GLU A 715 -11.77 -44.21 -3.71
CA GLU A 715 -11.76 -42.74 -3.74
C GLU A 715 -10.34 -42.24 -3.52
N ILE A 716 -9.99 -41.12 -4.14
CA ILE A 716 -8.72 -40.41 -3.92
C ILE A 716 -9.08 -38.95 -3.65
N HIS A 717 -8.70 -38.47 -2.47
CA HIS A 717 -8.94 -37.10 -2.04
C HIS A 717 -7.63 -36.33 -1.98
N VAL A 718 -7.72 -35.01 -1.89
CA VAL A 718 -6.57 -34.17 -1.55
C VAL A 718 -6.00 -34.62 -0.20
N ALA A 719 -4.67 -34.65 -0.07
CA ALA A 719 -3.99 -35.11 1.14
C ALA A 719 -4.55 -34.41 2.39
N GLY A 720 -4.86 -35.20 3.42
CA GLY A 720 -5.44 -34.72 4.68
C GLY A 720 -6.97 -34.65 4.72
N TYR A 721 -7.66 -34.63 3.57
CA TYR A 721 -9.12 -34.70 3.53
C TYR A 721 -9.64 -36.09 3.85
N ARG A 722 -10.76 -36.17 4.57
CA ARG A 722 -11.35 -37.44 4.98
C ARG A 722 -12.05 -38.15 3.80
N PRO A 723 -12.07 -39.50 3.80
CA PRO A 723 -12.89 -40.29 2.87
C PRO A 723 -14.39 -40.01 3.04
N THR A 724 -15.20 -40.28 2.01
CA THR A 724 -16.66 -40.30 2.18
C THR A 724 -17.14 -41.58 2.90
N GLN A 725 -18.42 -41.65 3.29
CA GLN A 725 -18.98 -42.85 3.93
C GLN A 725 -18.98 -44.09 3.00
N LEU A 726 -18.85 -43.90 1.68
CA LEU A 726 -18.83 -44.97 0.68
C LEU A 726 -17.42 -45.40 0.27
N ALA A 727 -16.38 -44.73 0.78
CA ALA A 727 -14.99 -45.04 0.48
C ALA A 727 -14.59 -46.43 0.97
N ASN A 728 -13.74 -47.12 0.20
CA ASN A 728 -13.13 -48.36 0.65
C ASN A 728 -11.95 -48.10 1.61
N THR A 729 -12.25 -47.87 2.89
CA THR A 729 -11.23 -47.66 3.93
C THR A 729 -10.48 -48.93 4.32
N GLU A 730 -10.81 -50.11 3.78
CA GLU A 730 -10.07 -51.36 4.04
C GLU A 730 -8.69 -51.36 3.36
N LEU A 731 -8.49 -50.49 2.36
CA LEU A 731 -7.22 -50.33 1.67
C LEU A 731 -6.22 -49.44 2.44
N PHE A 732 -6.68 -48.76 3.50
CA PHE A 732 -5.86 -47.83 4.26
C PHE A 732 -4.71 -48.55 4.98
N GLY A 733 -3.49 -48.03 4.82
CA GLY A 733 -2.25 -48.62 5.33
C GLY A 733 -1.67 -49.74 4.47
N GLY A 734 -2.39 -50.18 3.42
CA GLY A 734 -1.94 -51.16 2.44
C GLY A 734 -1.01 -50.57 1.39
N ASN A 735 -0.24 -51.40 0.70
CA ASN A 735 0.66 -51.02 -0.38
C ASN A 735 1.58 -49.84 0.01
N ASN A 736 1.58 -48.75 -0.76
CA ASN A 736 2.34 -47.52 -0.46
C ASN A 736 1.57 -46.54 0.44
N ASP A 737 0.28 -46.77 0.69
CA ASP A 737 -0.57 -45.91 1.54
C ASP A 737 -0.22 -46.03 3.03
N ALA A 738 -0.27 -44.88 3.71
CA ALA A 738 -0.10 -44.74 5.16
C ALA A 738 -1.32 -44.09 5.82
N SER A 739 -2.48 -44.14 5.17
CA SER A 739 -3.72 -43.60 5.70
C SER A 739 -4.19 -44.41 6.92
N SER A 740 -4.89 -43.74 7.83
CA SER A 740 -5.45 -44.32 9.04
C SER A 740 -6.62 -43.48 9.54
N LEU A 741 -7.78 -44.12 9.72
CA LEU A 741 -8.94 -43.50 10.39
C LEU A 741 -8.60 -43.06 11.81
N ASN A 742 -7.91 -43.91 12.58
CA ASN A 742 -7.53 -43.61 13.96
C ASN A 742 -6.51 -42.47 14.05
N GLY A 743 -5.55 -42.45 13.13
CA GLY A 743 -4.52 -41.40 13.06
C GLY A 743 -5.00 -40.11 12.40
N LYS A 744 -6.22 -40.08 11.83
CA LYS A 744 -6.73 -38.99 10.98
C LYS A 744 -5.72 -38.55 9.90
N LYS A 745 -4.99 -39.52 9.35
CA LYS A 745 -4.04 -39.33 8.24
C LYS A 745 -4.69 -39.94 7.00
N TYR A 746 -4.87 -39.16 5.95
CA TYR A 746 -5.62 -39.60 4.78
C TYR A 746 -4.90 -39.25 3.49
N TYR A 747 -4.88 -40.20 2.55
CA TYR A 747 -4.34 -40.08 1.20
C TYR A 747 -2.89 -39.56 1.16
N ILE A 748 -2.09 -40.07 2.10
CA ILE A 748 -0.65 -39.82 2.20
C ILE A 748 0.08 -41.15 2.27
N SER A 749 1.18 -41.26 1.53
CA SER A 749 1.96 -42.47 1.43
C SER A 749 2.89 -42.71 2.63
N LYS A 750 3.54 -43.87 2.64
CA LYS A 750 4.60 -44.24 3.61
C LYS A 750 5.84 -43.37 3.51
N ASP A 751 6.07 -42.74 2.35
CA ASP A 751 7.11 -41.73 2.12
C ASP A 751 6.59 -40.28 2.28
N ASN A 752 5.38 -40.14 2.82
CA ASN A 752 4.65 -38.89 3.04
C ASN A 752 4.30 -38.09 1.76
N LEU A 753 4.18 -38.76 0.62
CA LEU A 753 3.74 -38.17 -0.64
C LEU A 753 2.21 -38.16 -0.74
N ALA A 754 1.66 -37.14 -1.42
CA ALA A 754 0.23 -36.97 -1.64
C ALA A 754 -0.21 -37.61 -2.98
N TRP A 755 -1.45 -38.08 -3.05
CA TRP A 755 -2.09 -38.44 -4.34
C TRP A 755 -3.01 -37.33 -4.88
N GLY A 756 -3.32 -36.34 -4.06
CA GLY A 756 -4.08 -35.17 -4.47
C GLY A 756 -3.55 -33.92 -3.77
N ILE A 757 -3.38 -32.83 -4.50
CA ILE A 757 -2.95 -31.52 -3.98
C ILE A 757 -3.80 -30.40 -4.57
N MET A 758 -3.86 -29.26 -3.88
CA MET A 758 -4.50 -28.05 -4.36
C MET A 758 -3.51 -26.88 -4.37
N VAL A 759 -3.48 -26.14 -5.49
CA VAL A 759 -2.66 -24.95 -5.68
C VAL A 759 -3.57 -23.73 -5.91
N PRO A 760 -3.42 -22.62 -5.17
CA PRO A 760 -4.30 -21.45 -5.22
C PRO A 760 -3.94 -20.53 -6.40
N THR A 761 -3.79 -21.11 -7.59
CA THR A 761 -3.57 -20.38 -8.84
C THR A 761 -4.09 -21.17 -10.02
N GLN A 762 -4.05 -20.55 -11.20
CA GLN A 762 -4.18 -21.25 -12.46
C GLN A 762 -2.89 -22.02 -12.76
N PHE A 763 -2.86 -23.30 -12.38
CA PHE A 763 -1.67 -24.13 -12.45
C PHE A 763 -1.43 -24.71 -13.84
N LYS A 764 -0.15 -24.86 -14.23
CA LYS A 764 0.24 -25.54 -15.48
C LYS A 764 0.69 -26.97 -15.17
N TRP A 765 -0.12 -27.96 -15.46
CA TRP A 765 0.25 -29.34 -15.12
C TRP A 765 1.39 -29.88 -16.02
N PRO A 766 2.24 -30.77 -15.49
CA PRO A 766 3.26 -31.46 -16.28
C PRO A 766 2.67 -32.26 -17.45
N LEU A 767 3.48 -32.50 -18.48
CA LEU A 767 3.14 -33.44 -19.56
C LEU A 767 3.12 -34.88 -19.04
N GLU A 768 2.37 -35.74 -19.72
CA GLU A 768 2.24 -37.17 -19.43
C GLU A 768 3.62 -37.83 -19.16
N TYR A 769 3.71 -38.63 -18.10
CA TYR A 769 4.93 -39.29 -17.61
C TYR A 769 6.04 -38.36 -17.10
N THR A 770 5.82 -37.04 -17.09
CA THR A 770 6.81 -36.07 -16.60
C THR A 770 6.55 -35.76 -15.13
N GLN A 771 7.24 -36.48 -14.26
CA GLN A 771 7.23 -36.26 -12.80
C GLN A 771 7.25 -34.76 -12.45
N ILE A 772 6.38 -34.34 -11.54
CA ILE A 772 6.18 -32.92 -11.20
C ILE A 772 7.49 -32.18 -10.86
N GLN A 773 8.42 -32.82 -10.15
CA GLN A 773 9.72 -32.22 -9.81
C GLN A 773 10.64 -31.93 -11.01
N LYS A 774 10.43 -32.60 -12.15
CA LYS A 774 11.19 -32.36 -13.38
C LYS A 774 10.65 -31.16 -14.15
N ALA A 775 9.35 -30.91 -14.02
CA ALA A 775 8.66 -29.73 -14.58
C ALA A 775 8.84 -28.50 -13.68
N TYR A 776 8.81 -28.70 -12.35
CA TYR A 776 8.91 -27.67 -11.31
C TYR A 776 10.16 -27.91 -10.45
N SER A 777 11.25 -27.21 -10.78
CA SER A 777 12.57 -27.40 -10.16
C SER A 777 12.58 -27.15 -8.64
N GLN A 778 11.71 -26.26 -8.16
CA GLN A 778 11.62 -25.86 -6.75
C GLN A 778 10.73 -26.80 -5.91
N PHE A 779 9.92 -27.66 -6.53
CA PHE A 779 8.97 -28.53 -5.85
C PHE A 779 9.66 -29.48 -4.86
N ALA A 780 10.76 -30.11 -5.27
CA ALA A 780 11.53 -31.01 -4.40
C ALA A 780 12.06 -30.30 -3.14
N GLY A 781 12.54 -29.06 -3.28
CA GLY A 781 12.99 -28.24 -2.16
C GLY A 781 11.85 -27.86 -1.23
N TRP A 782 10.68 -27.49 -1.77
CA TRP A 782 9.48 -27.23 -0.98
C TRP A 782 9.05 -28.46 -0.15
N VAL A 783 9.00 -29.65 -0.77
CA VAL A 783 8.64 -30.90 -0.09
C VAL A 783 9.65 -31.27 1.00
N THR A 784 10.96 -31.27 0.69
CA THR A 784 12.00 -31.71 1.63
C THR A 784 12.18 -30.79 2.83
N THR A 785 11.89 -29.49 2.67
CA THR A 785 11.96 -28.50 3.76
C THR A 785 10.67 -28.44 4.59
N GLY A 786 9.66 -29.24 4.23
CA GLY A 786 8.36 -29.21 4.89
C GLY A 786 7.59 -27.91 4.64
N GLY A 787 7.84 -27.26 3.50
CA GLY A 787 7.18 -26.01 3.10
C GLY A 787 7.82 -24.73 3.63
N ALA A 788 8.93 -24.83 4.37
CA ALA A 788 9.63 -23.65 4.90
C ALA A 788 10.24 -22.78 3.79
N ASP A 789 10.80 -23.43 2.76
CA ASP A 789 11.39 -22.76 1.59
C ASP A 789 10.55 -22.98 0.33
N ASN A 790 10.78 -22.16 -0.71
CA ASN A 790 10.12 -22.29 -2.02
C ASN A 790 8.59 -22.25 -1.97
N LYS A 791 8.02 -21.38 -1.13
CA LYS A 791 6.55 -21.23 -0.94
C LYS A 791 5.77 -20.92 -2.22
N LYS A 792 6.46 -20.44 -3.25
CA LYS A 792 5.94 -20.15 -4.60
C LYS A 792 6.48 -21.12 -5.65
N TRP A 793 6.73 -22.38 -5.30
CA TRP A 793 7.37 -23.36 -6.20
C TRP A 793 6.66 -23.49 -7.55
N TRP A 794 5.35 -23.25 -7.61
CA TRP A 794 4.54 -23.30 -8.83
C TRP A 794 4.79 -22.14 -9.80
N ASN A 795 5.58 -21.12 -9.42
CA ASN A 795 5.91 -20.00 -10.32
C ASN A 795 7.14 -20.28 -11.20
N ASP A 796 7.95 -21.30 -10.88
CA ASP A 796 9.17 -21.65 -11.61
C ASP A 796 9.04 -23.03 -12.28
N PHE A 797 8.79 -23.03 -13.59
CA PHE A 797 8.56 -24.24 -14.37
C PHE A 797 9.24 -24.24 -15.74
N ASP A 798 9.60 -25.44 -16.19
CA ASP A 798 10.12 -25.68 -17.53
C ASP A 798 8.96 -25.71 -18.54
N ASN A 799 8.89 -24.68 -19.38
CA ASN A 799 7.86 -24.54 -20.42
C ASN A 799 7.82 -25.71 -21.41
N THR A 800 8.89 -26.51 -21.53
CA THR A 800 8.94 -27.68 -22.43
C THR A 800 8.34 -28.94 -21.81
N LYS A 801 8.05 -28.91 -20.50
CA LYS A 801 7.60 -30.05 -19.70
C LYS A 801 6.21 -29.89 -19.10
N VAL A 802 5.55 -28.76 -19.35
CA VAL A 802 4.17 -28.49 -18.92
C VAL A 802 3.25 -28.38 -20.12
N PHE A 803 1.98 -28.72 -19.94
CA PHE A 803 0.97 -28.56 -20.99
C PHE A 803 0.62 -27.08 -21.21
N GLN A 804 0.47 -26.67 -22.48
CA GLN A 804 0.13 -25.30 -22.85
C GLN A 804 -0.84 -25.29 -24.04
N THR A 805 -2.08 -24.87 -23.81
CA THR A 805 -3.19 -24.90 -24.79
C THR A 805 -2.93 -24.14 -26.10
N ASN A 806 -1.91 -23.26 -26.14
CA ASN A 806 -1.54 -22.45 -27.30
C ASN A 806 -0.20 -22.86 -27.96
N LYS A 807 0.50 -23.87 -27.43
CA LYS A 807 1.79 -24.35 -27.98
C LYS A 807 1.84 -25.86 -28.19
N ASN A 808 1.07 -26.63 -27.42
CA ASN A 808 1.02 -28.10 -27.37
C ASN A 808 -0.41 -28.58 -27.55
#